data_AF-A0A3A5KW31-F1
#
_entry.id   AF-A0A3A5KW31-F1
#
_cell.length_a   1.000
_cell.length_b   1.000
_cell.length_c   1.000
_cell.angle_alpha   90.00
_cell.angle_beta   90.00
_cell.angle_gamma   90.00
#
_symmetry.space_group_name_H-M   'P 1'
#
loop_
_entity.id
_entity.type
_entity.pdbx_description
1 polymer ?
#
loop_
_entity_poly.entity_id
_entity_poly.type
_entity_poly.pdbx_seq_one_letter_code
_entity_poly.pdbx_strand_id
1 'polypeptide(L)'
;MDQEQPQHEKIRFRRDEITDLGALPSACKVPPLGRAKIGRGFRILGRLVAGLCALVLLAAVGVYVLGASGFGTERLRAEAETAIEKLAGFDVDVTVGPARLTLDGSSFIALQVSDVVLKTADGKPMADAGRVRFGIRLIPLLSGEVRLTSARISDAHIVAAAMPSGGGDWTAALRNEDGLVDPEKLADAVFANVNHALDAVRVDSMRQIDLSNVEFVLPDTGSVTRVTVADASVLQTGPGSMQFSAKADVDGRALTVAATATRDTTARRVSALDASVELVQAEGAATAAGGKLGTVAVKLTGSEGAGETASRLAASLSLAGSVLDLGTRGLLPADVDANAMLISGSNKIQVDRLLLKTGRSTFDFAGSIGPKPATGTAGEEPSYRYDLTSDRSTLSPSESPEPALDFVARVAGVYQTKSHKLVAEQIGVRSGGSSEVMGTASVTLVDGKAPGISVSLNVHDMPVSHVKQLWPWFSARNARLWVLNNLFGGRVVNASVGFQVVPDRLGNGVPLSADEVFGRFQIEGSRFDTAGRIPPIRDAVGEVSFHGNDVDVALTSGSVFMPSGRTVAASNGTLTVKQANRPPVIGALDIDVAGEAPAIAELASYEPINAMRHVGLVPEDLSGEMTGHVKADIPLQSGVDTSKLDWLVSLDYTDLSLAKPFEDQTVTEADGSITVGPDQAVISAKALLNGIPAELDLVEPLKDDGPQRSRKVALVLDDKIRAAAMPGLSPLLSGTTKVAIDKSGGGNQNVSADLTNARLDIPWAGWSKGAGVPAKVTFVMAKSGNTTTLSDFDLDGKSFSVKGDVTLVNGALSSARFSKVALNRGDDVAVSVKRSGKSYAVNVSGEALDARSLIKQFTSDVDTATKTTGSDAISVSADVNSLTGFHDEVLSNLKLDYSAAGSRVNGLKVSATASSGAAITISNTAGDGQRMLNMKSADAGAILRFLNIYEHMEGGAITLSMAGASDGPMKGQVDSSNFFIVNEPKLASIVSTTPAGDSRNLSQAVKADIDTSRVKFERGYAEIDKGAGYLKLANGVLSGPRIGTTFQGTLYDQSNNMDMTGTFMPVYGLNRIFGELPLFGPLLGNGRDRGLIGVTYRLKGNANKPVLDINPLSVIAPGIFRSIFEYR
;
A
#
# COMPACT_ATOMS: atom_id res chain seq x y z
N MET A 1 -10.26 -40.69 84.41
CA MET A 1 -9.59 -41.89 83.88
C MET A 1 -10.15 -42.29 82.51
N ASP A 2 -10.93 -41.46 81.86
CA ASP A 2 -12.25 -42.02 81.64
C ASP A 2 -12.84 -41.59 80.30
N GLN A 3 -13.31 -42.62 79.61
CA GLN A 3 -14.51 -42.68 78.79
C GLN A 3 -14.46 -42.12 77.37
N GLU A 4 -14.42 -43.11 76.46
CA GLU A 4 -14.97 -43.10 75.11
C GLU A 4 -16.37 -42.48 75.05
N GLN A 5 -16.62 -41.74 73.96
CA GLN A 5 -17.90 -41.16 73.59
C GLN A 5 -18.91 -42.23 73.17
N PRO A 6 -20.20 -41.99 73.45
CA PRO A 6 -21.21 -42.20 72.43
C PRO A 6 -21.94 -40.90 72.06
N GLN A 7 -22.08 -40.75 70.76
CA GLN A 7 -23.02 -39.90 70.06
C GLN A 7 -24.44 -40.47 70.23
N HIS A 8 -25.38 -39.71 70.79
CA HIS A 8 -26.83 -39.95 70.73
C HIS A 8 -27.48 -38.57 70.52
N GLU A 9 -27.93 -38.17 69.33
CA GLU A 9 -29.09 -38.58 68.51
C GLU A 9 -29.99 -37.35 68.39
N LYS A 10 -30.21 -36.92 67.14
CA LYS A 10 -31.17 -35.86 66.81
C LYS A 10 -32.57 -36.31 67.25
N ILE A 11 -33.12 -35.71 68.30
CA ILE A 11 -34.55 -35.82 68.58
C ILE A 11 -35.28 -34.90 67.60
N ARG A 12 -35.75 -35.51 66.50
CA ARG A 12 -36.82 -34.98 65.66
C ARG A 12 -38.14 -35.32 66.36
N PHE A 13 -38.81 -34.35 66.94
CA PHE A 13 -40.19 -34.54 67.37
C PHE A 13 -41.07 -34.80 66.14
N ARG A 14 -41.78 -35.93 66.11
CA ARG A 14 -42.89 -36.12 65.17
C ARG A 14 -44.11 -35.35 65.71
N ARG A 15 -45.01 -34.93 64.82
CA ARG A 15 -46.12 -33.98 65.13
C ARG A 15 -47.17 -34.55 66.10
N ASP A 16 -47.02 -35.81 66.50
CA ASP A 16 -47.82 -36.61 67.42
C ASP A 16 -47.16 -36.79 68.81
N GLU A 17 -45.95 -36.24 69.03
CA GLU A 17 -45.20 -36.33 70.31
C GLU A 17 -45.13 -34.98 71.07
N ILE A 18 -45.79 -33.92 70.57
CA ILE A 18 -45.94 -32.63 71.26
C ILE A 18 -47.30 -32.62 71.98
N THR A 19 -47.31 -33.06 73.23
CA THR A 19 -48.46 -32.93 74.13
C THR A 19 -48.50 -31.54 74.75
N ASP A 20 -49.71 -31.01 74.95
CA ASP A 20 -49.97 -29.72 75.60
C ASP A 20 -49.28 -29.63 76.97
N LEU A 21 -48.65 -28.48 77.25
CA LEU A 21 -47.98 -28.16 78.53
C LEU A 21 -48.91 -28.29 79.75
N GLY A 22 -50.24 -28.37 79.54
CA GLY A 22 -51.23 -28.68 80.56
C GLY A 22 -51.28 -30.14 81.08
N ALA A 23 -50.54 -31.09 80.47
CA ALA A 23 -50.65 -32.53 80.79
C ALA A 23 -49.46 -33.12 81.58
N LEU A 24 -48.49 -32.31 82.04
CA LEU A 24 -47.38 -32.77 82.88
C LEU A 24 -47.80 -32.91 84.37
N PRO A 25 -47.26 -33.88 85.14
CA PRO A 25 -47.60 -34.07 86.57
C PRO A 25 -47.18 -32.91 87.49
N SER A 26 -46.35 -31.99 87.02
CA SER A 26 -46.02 -30.72 87.68
C SER A 26 -47.06 -29.61 87.42
N ALA A 27 -48.08 -29.88 86.61
CA ALA A 27 -49.15 -28.95 86.21
C ALA A 27 -50.56 -29.35 86.70
N CYS A 28 -50.68 -30.22 87.71
CA CYS A 28 -51.96 -30.53 88.36
C CYS A 28 -52.21 -29.66 89.60
N LYS A 29 -53.39 -29.02 89.60
CA LYS A 29 -53.96 -28.16 90.64
C LYS A 29 -53.95 -28.84 92.01
N VAL A 30 -53.22 -28.24 92.94
CA VAL A 30 -53.31 -28.52 94.38
C VAL A 30 -54.66 -27.99 94.91
N PRO A 31 -55.47 -28.82 95.61
CA PRO A 31 -56.70 -28.39 96.27
C PRO A 31 -56.39 -27.52 97.51
N PRO A 32 -57.30 -26.62 97.92
CA PRO A 32 -57.00 -25.61 98.93
C PRO A 32 -56.85 -26.25 100.32
N LEU A 33 -55.63 -26.32 100.81
CA LEU A 33 -55.32 -26.56 102.21
C LEU A 33 -55.38 -25.23 102.97
N GLY A 34 -56.27 -25.17 103.96
CA GLY A 34 -56.18 -24.22 105.07
C GLY A 34 -56.90 -22.89 104.84
N ARG A 35 -58.09 -22.77 105.43
CA ARG A 35 -58.70 -21.48 105.77
C ARG A 35 -57.77 -20.72 106.72
N ALA A 36 -56.92 -19.85 106.17
CA ALA A 36 -56.33 -18.73 106.86
C ALA A 36 -56.84 -17.43 106.20
N LYS A 37 -57.28 -16.49 107.03
CA LYS A 37 -57.96 -15.24 106.64
C LYS A 37 -57.12 -14.36 105.69
N ILE A 38 -57.23 -14.55 104.37
CA ILE A 38 -56.74 -13.58 103.36
C ILE A 38 -57.93 -12.89 102.63
N GLY A 39 -59.12 -12.92 103.24
CA GLY A 39 -60.33 -12.23 102.73
C GLY A 39 -60.36 -10.71 102.95
N ARG A 40 -59.41 -10.12 103.70
CA ARG A 40 -59.28 -8.66 103.87
C ARG A 40 -58.11 -8.09 103.08
N GLY A 41 -56.91 -8.66 103.12
CA GLY A 41 -55.72 -8.10 102.45
C GLY A 41 -55.84 -8.02 100.93
N PHE A 42 -56.31 -9.06 100.25
CA PHE A 42 -56.44 -9.06 98.78
C PHE A 42 -57.67 -8.28 98.28
N ARG A 43 -58.74 -8.18 99.10
CA ARG A 43 -59.85 -7.24 98.83
C ARG A 43 -59.47 -5.80 99.14
N ILE A 44 -58.59 -5.54 100.10
CA ILE A 44 -58.06 -4.21 100.40
C ILE A 44 -57.06 -3.83 99.32
N LEU A 45 -56.16 -4.71 98.87
CA LEU A 45 -55.27 -4.45 97.75
C LEU A 45 -56.05 -4.33 96.43
N GLY A 46 -57.05 -5.18 96.19
CA GLY A 46 -57.95 -5.06 95.05
C GLY A 46 -58.86 -3.83 95.10
N ARG A 47 -59.31 -3.36 96.28
CA ARG A 47 -60.05 -2.10 96.47
C ARG A 47 -59.14 -0.88 96.53
N LEU A 48 -57.86 -1.03 96.88
CA LEU A 48 -56.84 0.00 96.81
C LEU A 48 -56.39 0.17 95.37
N VAL A 49 -56.24 -0.92 94.61
CA VAL A 49 -55.94 -0.87 93.17
C VAL A 49 -57.18 -0.42 92.41
N ALA A 50 -58.37 -0.96 92.67
CA ALA A 50 -59.60 -0.46 92.05
C ALA A 50 -59.96 0.95 92.51
N GLY A 51 -59.63 1.32 93.75
CA GLY A 51 -59.78 2.67 94.30
C GLY A 51 -58.76 3.64 93.73
N LEU A 52 -57.51 3.20 93.51
CA LEU A 52 -56.48 3.96 92.82
C LEU A 52 -56.83 4.10 91.34
N CYS A 53 -57.30 3.04 90.68
CA CYS A 53 -57.80 3.08 89.30
C CYS A 53 -59.05 3.96 89.20
N ALA A 54 -59.98 3.93 90.15
CA ALA A 54 -61.15 4.80 90.20
C ALA A 54 -60.77 6.24 90.53
N LEU A 55 -59.75 6.48 91.35
CA LEU A 55 -59.21 7.80 91.66
C LEU A 55 -58.40 8.38 90.49
N VAL A 56 -57.67 7.53 89.76
CA VAL A 56 -57.01 7.87 88.49
C VAL A 56 -58.04 8.12 87.40
N LEU A 57 -59.14 7.34 87.33
CA LEU A 57 -60.28 7.59 86.44
C LEU A 57 -61.03 8.87 86.83
N LEU A 58 -61.25 9.12 88.11
CA LEU A 58 -61.86 10.37 88.60
C LEU A 58 -60.94 11.57 88.40
N ALA A 59 -59.63 11.40 88.52
CA ALA A 59 -58.65 12.43 88.18
C ALA A 59 -58.59 12.66 86.68
N ALA A 60 -58.65 11.62 85.85
CA ALA A 60 -58.71 11.72 84.40
C ALA A 60 -60.03 12.36 83.92
N VAL A 61 -61.16 11.97 84.50
CA VAL A 61 -62.48 12.60 84.29
C VAL A 61 -62.47 14.03 84.84
N GLY A 62 -61.81 14.28 85.97
CA GLY A 62 -61.66 15.61 86.56
C GLY A 62 -60.83 16.54 85.68
N VAL A 63 -59.70 16.07 85.14
CA VAL A 63 -58.89 16.78 84.14
C VAL A 63 -59.68 16.98 82.85
N TYR A 64 -60.46 15.99 82.41
CA TYR A 64 -61.32 16.12 81.23
C TYR A 64 -62.44 17.14 81.44
N VAL A 65 -63.11 17.14 82.60
CA VAL A 65 -64.18 18.08 82.95
C VAL A 65 -63.63 19.49 83.20
N LEU A 66 -62.48 19.63 83.86
CA LEU A 66 -61.77 20.92 84.02
C LEU A 66 -61.28 21.46 82.66
N GLY A 67 -60.78 20.58 81.78
CA GLY A 67 -60.37 20.93 80.43
C GLY A 67 -61.55 21.29 79.51
N ALA A 68 -62.72 20.69 79.70
CA ALA A 68 -63.93 20.96 78.91
C ALA A 68 -64.77 22.14 79.42
N SER A 69 -64.65 22.52 80.70
CA SER A 69 -65.47 23.56 81.35
C SER A 69 -64.92 24.99 81.20
N GLY A 70 -63.72 25.17 80.64
CA GLY A 70 -63.16 26.49 80.34
C GLY A 70 -62.78 27.33 81.57
N PHE A 71 -62.74 26.75 82.77
CA PHE A 71 -62.38 27.46 84.00
C PHE A 71 -60.87 27.73 84.06
N GLY A 72 -60.46 29.01 84.15
CA GLY A 72 -59.04 29.41 84.28
C GLY A 72 -58.25 29.54 82.98
N THR A 73 -58.92 29.48 81.82
CA THR A 73 -58.29 29.52 80.48
C THR A 73 -57.51 30.80 80.21
N GLU A 74 -57.93 31.96 80.71
CA GLU A 74 -57.21 33.23 80.49
C GLU A 74 -55.87 33.29 81.22
N ARG A 75 -55.79 32.74 82.45
CA ARG A 75 -54.53 32.70 83.20
C ARG A 75 -53.55 31.69 82.60
N LEU A 76 -54.06 30.55 82.13
CA LEU A 76 -53.26 29.55 81.42
C LEU A 76 -52.82 30.03 80.04
N ARG A 77 -53.65 30.84 79.36
CA ARG A 77 -53.33 31.49 78.09
C ARG A 77 -52.20 32.50 78.24
N ALA A 78 -52.31 33.43 79.20
CA ALA A 78 -51.27 34.43 79.45
C ALA A 78 -49.93 33.78 79.83
N GLU A 79 -49.97 32.73 80.65
CA GLU A 79 -48.77 31.97 81.01
C GLU A 79 -48.20 31.19 79.81
N ALA A 80 -49.05 30.71 78.90
CA ALA A 80 -48.63 30.06 77.66
C ALA A 80 -48.04 31.06 76.66
N GLU A 81 -48.59 32.26 76.52
CA GLU A 81 -48.03 33.36 75.73
C GLU A 81 -46.62 33.71 76.24
N THR A 82 -46.47 33.94 77.56
CA THR A 82 -45.16 34.20 78.19
C THR A 82 -44.20 33.01 78.04
N ALA A 83 -44.68 31.77 78.10
CA ALA A 83 -43.84 30.59 77.92
C ALA A 83 -43.37 30.41 76.48
N ILE A 84 -44.25 30.67 75.50
CA ILE A 84 -43.92 30.63 74.06
C ILE A 84 -42.96 31.77 73.70
N GLU A 85 -43.16 32.97 74.26
CA GLU A 85 -42.26 34.12 74.11
C GLU A 85 -40.86 33.82 74.67
N LYS A 86 -40.78 33.23 75.88
CA LYS A 86 -39.52 32.76 76.46
C LYS A 86 -38.86 31.64 75.65
N LEU A 87 -39.66 30.76 75.04
CA LEU A 87 -39.17 29.69 74.17
C LEU A 87 -38.68 30.21 72.81
N ALA A 88 -39.26 31.29 72.29
CA ALA A 88 -38.79 31.96 71.08
C ALA A 88 -37.40 32.60 71.30
N GLY A 89 -37.13 33.14 72.49
CA GLY A 89 -35.79 33.59 72.89
C GLY A 89 -35.39 34.97 72.34
N PHE A 90 -36.32 35.70 71.75
CA PHE A 90 -36.19 37.08 71.25
C PHE A 90 -37.57 37.77 71.28
N ASP A 91 -37.60 39.10 71.15
CA ASP A 91 -38.85 39.87 71.24
C ASP A 91 -39.80 39.52 70.07
N VAL A 92 -40.94 38.90 70.39
CA VAL A 92 -41.99 38.48 69.46
C VAL A 92 -43.35 38.86 69.99
N ASP A 93 -44.25 39.26 69.09
CA ASP A 93 -45.67 39.41 69.42
C ASP A 93 -46.34 38.04 69.28
N VAL A 94 -46.68 37.42 70.42
CA VAL A 94 -47.32 36.10 70.48
C VAL A 94 -48.82 36.29 70.68
N THR A 95 -49.61 35.78 69.73
CA THR A 95 -51.06 35.67 69.88
C THR A 95 -51.45 34.20 69.88
N VAL A 96 -52.20 33.76 70.88
CA VAL A 96 -52.64 32.36 70.96
C VAL A 96 -54.15 32.24 71.13
N GLY A 97 -54.72 31.15 70.60
CA GLY A 97 -56.11 30.77 70.82
C GLY A 97 -56.35 30.13 72.21
N PRO A 98 -57.47 29.40 72.39
CA PRO A 98 -57.84 28.85 73.69
C PRO A 98 -56.85 27.78 74.19
N ALA A 99 -56.36 27.94 75.41
CA ALA A 99 -55.53 26.95 76.11
C ALA A 99 -56.38 25.97 76.93
N ARG A 100 -56.09 24.66 76.85
CA ARG A 100 -56.83 23.60 77.57
C ARG A 100 -55.89 22.56 78.17
N LEU A 101 -56.27 22.01 79.32
CA LEU A 101 -55.60 20.84 79.91
C LEU A 101 -56.12 19.57 79.24
N THR A 102 -55.17 18.73 78.81
CA THR A 102 -55.42 17.47 78.12
C THR A 102 -54.62 16.35 78.79
N LEU A 103 -54.97 15.10 78.53
CA LEU A 103 -54.17 13.96 78.97
C LEU A 103 -53.03 13.73 77.98
N ASP A 104 -51.84 13.44 78.51
CA ASP A 104 -50.66 13.16 77.71
C ASP A 104 -49.99 11.84 78.12
N GLY A 105 -49.56 11.07 77.12
CA GLY A 105 -49.04 9.72 77.32
C GLY A 105 -47.73 9.67 78.11
N SER A 106 -46.87 10.70 78.02
CA SER A 106 -45.56 10.72 78.69
C SER A 106 -45.54 11.53 79.98
N SER A 107 -46.49 12.46 80.18
CA SER A 107 -46.52 13.38 81.34
C SER A 107 -47.81 13.36 82.17
N PHE A 108 -48.78 12.51 81.81
CA PHE A 108 -50.13 12.40 82.39
C PHE A 108 -51.02 13.63 82.13
N ILE A 109 -50.49 14.85 82.20
CA ILE A 109 -51.19 16.11 81.94
C ILE A 109 -50.39 16.97 80.97
N ALA A 110 -51.04 17.53 79.94
CA ALA A 110 -50.45 18.52 79.04
C ALA A 110 -51.34 19.76 78.85
N LEU A 111 -50.70 20.91 78.68
CA LEU A 111 -51.34 22.15 78.25
C LEU A 111 -51.32 22.21 76.72
N GLN A 112 -52.48 22.15 76.09
CA GLN A 112 -52.64 22.31 74.64
C GLN A 112 -53.14 23.73 74.34
N VAL A 113 -52.49 24.39 73.41
CA VAL A 113 -52.84 25.71 72.89
C VAL A 113 -53.12 25.56 71.40
N SER A 114 -54.27 26.06 70.94
CA SER A 114 -54.65 26.07 69.52
C SER A 114 -54.40 27.44 68.91
N ASP A 115 -54.16 27.47 67.60
CA ASP A 115 -54.05 28.70 66.81
C ASP A 115 -53.00 29.69 67.35
N VAL A 116 -51.75 29.24 67.43
CA VAL A 116 -50.61 30.07 67.84
C VAL A 116 -50.10 30.84 66.63
N VAL A 117 -50.01 32.16 66.73
CA VAL A 117 -49.45 33.03 65.69
C VAL A 117 -48.38 33.92 66.31
N LEU A 118 -47.20 33.87 65.71
CA LEU A 118 -46.00 34.60 66.08
C LEU A 118 -45.72 35.67 65.03
N LYS A 119 -45.57 36.92 65.46
CA LYS A 119 -45.17 38.03 64.61
C LYS A 119 -43.87 38.67 65.11
N THR A 120 -43.11 39.24 64.19
CA THR A 120 -41.96 40.08 64.55
C THR A 120 -42.44 41.34 65.27
N ALA A 121 -41.54 42.05 65.96
CA ALA A 121 -41.84 43.34 66.58
C ALA A 121 -42.41 44.39 65.59
N ASP A 122 -42.11 44.24 64.28
CA ASP A 122 -42.64 45.07 63.18
C ASP A 122 -43.99 44.57 62.61
N GLY A 123 -44.61 43.56 63.23
CA GLY A 123 -45.91 43.02 62.86
C GLY A 123 -45.93 42.04 61.67
N LYS A 124 -44.75 41.62 61.16
CA LYS A 124 -44.67 40.64 60.06
C LYS A 124 -44.95 39.23 60.58
N PRO A 125 -45.73 38.40 59.86
CA PRO A 125 -45.95 37.00 60.24
C PRO A 125 -44.62 36.25 60.21
N MET A 126 -44.28 35.61 61.32
CA MET A 126 -43.03 34.87 61.50
C MET A 126 -43.27 33.37 61.56
N ALA A 127 -44.29 32.94 62.31
CA ALA A 127 -44.74 31.56 62.32
C ALA A 127 -46.20 31.46 62.74
N ASP A 128 -46.89 30.43 62.29
CA ASP A 128 -48.18 30.00 62.83
C ASP A 128 -48.14 28.50 63.13
N ALA A 129 -48.91 28.05 64.12
CA ALA A 129 -49.07 26.65 64.48
C ALA A 129 -50.50 26.37 64.88
N GLY A 130 -51.14 25.41 64.21
CA GLY A 130 -52.50 24.99 64.52
C GLY A 130 -52.63 24.45 65.94
N ARG A 131 -51.60 23.71 66.43
CA ARG A 131 -51.56 23.20 67.79
C ARG A 131 -50.15 23.20 68.38
N VAL A 132 -50.01 23.71 69.60
CA VAL A 132 -48.81 23.58 70.43
C VAL A 132 -49.20 22.91 71.76
N ARG A 133 -48.52 21.84 72.14
CA ARG A 133 -48.84 21.05 73.33
C ARG A 133 -47.62 20.87 74.22
N PHE A 134 -47.72 21.26 75.48
CA PHE A 134 -46.67 21.17 76.48
C PHE A 134 -47.03 20.15 77.57
N GLY A 135 -46.27 19.06 77.70
CA GLY A 135 -46.43 18.10 78.80
C GLY A 135 -45.91 18.65 80.12
N ILE A 136 -46.61 18.47 81.24
CA ILE A 136 -46.28 19.10 82.53
C ILE A 136 -46.07 18.02 83.61
N ARG A 137 -45.07 18.18 84.49
CA ARG A 137 -44.88 17.25 85.63
C ARG A 137 -45.98 17.41 86.68
N LEU A 138 -46.66 16.30 87.00
CA LEU A 138 -47.74 16.27 87.99
C LEU A 138 -47.30 16.66 89.41
N ILE A 139 -46.17 16.14 89.91
CA ILE A 139 -45.73 16.36 91.31
C ILE A 139 -45.38 17.84 91.60
N PRO A 140 -44.52 18.51 90.79
CA PRO A 140 -44.23 19.94 90.96
C PRO A 140 -45.47 20.84 90.76
N LEU A 141 -46.38 20.45 89.86
CA LEU A 141 -47.62 21.19 89.60
C LEU A 141 -48.51 21.26 90.84
N LEU A 142 -48.58 20.19 91.65
CA LEU A 142 -49.32 20.17 92.93
C LEU A 142 -48.76 21.14 93.98
N SER A 143 -47.46 21.49 93.89
CA SER A 143 -46.79 22.51 94.71
C SER A 143 -46.80 23.91 94.10
N GLY A 144 -47.47 24.11 92.96
CA GLY A 144 -47.54 25.41 92.26
C GLY A 144 -46.37 25.71 91.33
N GLU A 145 -45.47 24.76 91.08
CA GLU A 145 -44.31 24.92 90.21
C GLU A 145 -44.57 24.25 88.85
N VAL A 146 -44.63 25.05 87.78
CA VAL A 146 -44.83 24.52 86.41
C VAL A 146 -43.48 24.09 85.82
N ARG A 147 -43.31 22.78 85.60
CA ARG A 147 -42.13 22.22 84.90
C ARG A 147 -42.54 21.45 83.66
N LEU A 148 -42.02 21.88 82.52
CA LEU A 148 -42.27 21.25 81.23
C LEU A 148 -41.47 19.95 81.07
N THR A 149 -42.07 18.96 80.43
CA THR A 149 -41.48 17.63 80.16
C THR A 149 -41.39 17.32 78.68
N SER A 150 -42.37 17.76 77.89
CA SER A 150 -42.38 17.62 76.44
C SER A 150 -42.96 18.87 75.79
N ALA A 151 -42.55 19.16 74.56
CA ALA A 151 -43.17 20.16 73.70
C ALA A 151 -43.49 19.52 72.35
N ARG A 152 -44.72 19.68 71.86
CA ARG A 152 -45.15 19.20 70.55
C ARG A 152 -45.75 20.33 69.75
N ILE A 153 -45.24 20.57 68.56
CA ILE A 153 -45.78 21.54 67.61
C ILE A 153 -46.39 20.75 66.45
N SER A 154 -47.62 21.09 66.05
CA SER A 154 -48.32 20.42 64.97
C SER A 154 -49.02 21.40 64.05
N ASP A 155 -49.03 21.08 62.75
CA ASP A 155 -49.71 21.84 61.71
C ASP A 155 -49.20 23.30 61.67
N ALA A 156 -47.89 23.49 61.49
CA ALA A 156 -47.24 24.78 61.63
C ALA A 156 -46.54 25.26 60.36
N HIS A 157 -46.52 26.58 60.12
CA HIS A 157 -45.80 27.23 59.04
C HIS A 157 -44.81 28.23 59.64
N ILE A 158 -43.52 28.08 59.34
CA ILE A 158 -42.43 28.89 59.89
C ILE A 158 -41.72 29.59 58.74
N VAL A 159 -41.74 30.92 58.74
CA VAL A 159 -41.06 31.74 57.73
C VAL A 159 -39.66 32.07 58.24
N ALA A 160 -38.66 31.32 57.78
CA ALA A 160 -37.29 31.44 58.26
C ALA A 160 -36.70 32.84 58.02
N ALA A 161 -37.08 33.51 56.93
CA ALA A 161 -36.63 34.87 56.59
C ALA A 161 -37.10 35.95 57.60
N ALA A 162 -38.14 35.65 58.38
CA ALA A 162 -38.67 36.55 59.40
C ALA A 162 -38.07 36.27 60.79
N MET A 163 -37.32 35.18 60.96
CA MET A 163 -36.61 34.90 62.21
C MET A 163 -35.33 35.75 62.29
N PRO A 164 -34.93 36.21 63.50
CA PRO A 164 -33.64 36.85 63.73
C PRO A 164 -32.52 35.79 63.71
N SER A 165 -32.32 35.13 62.57
CA SER A 165 -31.12 34.35 62.34
C SER A 165 -29.97 35.31 62.04
N GLY A 166 -28.85 35.19 62.75
CA GLY A 166 -27.64 35.95 62.46
C GLY A 166 -27.25 35.73 61.00
N GLY A 167 -27.50 36.73 60.15
CA GLY A 167 -27.23 36.71 58.70
C GLY A 167 -25.74 36.72 58.35
N GLY A 168 -24.88 36.15 59.19
CA GLY A 168 -23.45 35.98 58.94
C GLY A 168 -23.13 34.65 58.26
N ASP A 169 -21.99 34.59 57.57
CA ASP A 169 -21.42 33.35 57.06
C ASP A 169 -21.13 32.40 58.23
N TRP A 170 -22.04 31.46 58.51
CA TRP A 170 -21.92 30.48 59.59
C TRP A 170 -20.65 29.62 59.45
N THR A 171 -20.09 29.52 58.24
CA THR A 171 -18.86 28.78 57.98
C THR A 171 -17.60 29.57 58.35
N ALA A 172 -17.70 30.87 58.65
CA ALA A 172 -16.55 31.70 59.04
C ALA A 172 -15.86 31.16 60.30
N ALA A 173 -16.62 30.62 61.26
CA ALA A 173 -16.07 29.99 62.46
C ALA A 173 -15.30 28.69 62.18
N LEU A 174 -15.54 28.07 61.01
CA LEU A 174 -14.89 26.83 60.58
C LEU A 174 -13.63 27.09 59.76
N ARG A 175 -13.30 28.34 59.43
CA ARG A 175 -12.18 28.70 58.55
C ARG A 175 -10.94 29.14 59.33
N ASN A 176 -9.76 28.91 58.76
CA ASN A 176 -8.48 29.44 59.23
C ASN A 176 -8.25 30.90 58.76
N GLU A 177 -7.10 31.49 59.07
CA GLU A 177 -6.75 32.87 58.68
C GLU A 177 -6.72 33.09 57.17
N ASP A 178 -6.46 32.02 56.40
CA ASP A 178 -6.44 32.04 54.93
C ASP A 178 -7.83 31.85 54.29
N GLY A 179 -8.89 31.69 55.12
CA GLY A 179 -10.25 31.45 54.66
C GLY A 179 -10.54 30.00 54.24
N LEU A 180 -9.65 29.05 54.52
CA LEU A 180 -9.84 27.62 54.27
C LEU A 180 -10.50 26.95 55.47
N VAL A 181 -11.37 25.96 55.24
CA VAL A 181 -11.94 25.13 56.29
C VAL A 181 -10.81 24.44 57.04
N ASP A 182 -10.74 24.73 58.33
CA ASP A 182 -9.80 24.17 59.27
C ASP A 182 -10.39 22.88 59.84
N PRO A 183 -9.78 21.71 59.54
CA PRO A 183 -10.28 20.45 60.06
C PRO A 183 -10.33 20.42 61.60
N GLU A 184 -9.48 21.18 62.31
CA GLU A 184 -9.50 21.22 63.77
C GLU A 184 -10.73 21.96 64.29
N LYS A 185 -10.99 23.15 63.73
CA LYS A 185 -12.19 23.93 64.07
C LYS A 185 -13.48 23.20 63.70
N LEU A 186 -13.44 22.38 62.65
CA LEU A 186 -14.59 21.57 62.25
C LEU A 186 -14.97 20.55 63.34
N ALA A 187 -13.98 19.82 63.89
CA ALA A 187 -14.25 18.86 64.95
C ALA A 187 -14.79 19.53 66.21
N ASP A 188 -14.16 20.63 66.63
CA ASP A 188 -14.58 21.39 67.79
C ASP A 188 -15.99 21.95 67.63
N ALA A 189 -16.32 22.50 66.46
CA ALA A 189 -17.65 23.03 66.17
C ALA A 189 -18.73 21.94 66.21
N VAL A 190 -18.47 20.74 65.66
CA VAL A 190 -19.42 19.62 65.71
C VAL A 190 -19.69 19.21 67.16
N PHE A 191 -18.64 18.96 67.95
CA PHE A 191 -18.82 18.54 69.34
C PHE A 191 -19.40 19.64 70.23
N ALA A 192 -19.03 20.91 70.02
CA ALA A 192 -19.63 22.05 70.72
C ALA A 192 -21.14 22.14 70.45
N ASN A 193 -21.56 22.03 69.19
CA ASN A 193 -22.99 22.06 68.82
C ASN A 193 -23.77 20.85 69.38
N VAL A 194 -23.17 19.66 69.38
CA VAL A 194 -23.77 18.48 70.03
C VAL A 194 -23.91 18.68 71.54
N ASN A 195 -22.89 19.24 72.20
CA ASN A 195 -22.95 19.59 73.62
C ASN A 195 -24.03 20.63 73.92
N HIS A 196 -24.18 21.66 73.07
CA HIS A 196 -25.28 22.63 73.17
C HIS A 196 -26.65 21.96 73.02
N ALA A 197 -26.82 21.04 72.07
CA ALA A 197 -28.07 20.29 71.91
C ALA A 197 -28.39 19.39 73.12
N LEU A 198 -27.38 18.69 73.66
CA LEU A 198 -27.49 17.89 74.89
C LEU A 198 -27.82 18.76 76.11
N ASP A 199 -27.34 20.01 76.13
CA ASP A 199 -27.64 20.97 77.19
C ASP A 199 -29.06 21.57 77.09
N ALA A 200 -29.63 21.64 75.89
CA ALA A 200 -31.02 22.06 75.68
C ALA A 200 -32.02 21.01 76.19
N VAL A 201 -31.69 19.72 76.07
CA VAL A 201 -32.55 18.58 76.45
C VAL A 201 -32.01 17.89 77.72
N ARG A 202 -32.16 18.53 78.89
CA ARG A 202 -31.61 18.06 80.20
C ARG A 202 -32.66 17.36 81.06
N VAL A 203 -32.18 16.51 81.99
CA VAL A 203 -33.03 15.68 82.90
C VAL A 203 -33.93 16.55 83.79
N ASP A 204 -33.46 17.74 84.15
CA ASP A 204 -34.17 18.71 85.00
C ASP A 204 -35.10 19.65 84.22
N SER A 205 -35.08 19.60 82.88
CA SER A 205 -35.89 20.41 81.97
C SER A 205 -36.70 19.52 81.00
N MET A 206 -36.79 19.94 79.73
CA MET A 206 -37.56 19.33 78.65
C MET A 206 -36.88 18.05 78.14
N ARG A 207 -37.61 16.92 78.16
CA ARG A 207 -37.10 15.60 77.79
C ARG A 207 -37.43 15.18 76.36
N GLN A 208 -38.46 15.78 75.76
CA GLN A 208 -38.92 15.43 74.42
C GLN A 208 -39.43 16.66 73.67
N ILE A 209 -39.02 16.82 72.41
CA ILE A 209 -39.53 17.84 71.48
C ILE A 209 -40.02 17.13 70.23
N ASP A 210 -41.29 17.28 69.87
CA ASP A 210 -41.87 16.69 68.66
C ASP A 210 -42.36 17.80 67.71
N LEU A 211 -42.10 17.63 66.41
CA LEU A 211 -42.70 18.39 65.32
C LEU A 211 -43.53 17.41 64.48
N SER A 212 -44.73 17.81 64.06
CA SER A 212 -45.55 16.99 63.15
C SER A 212 -46.25 17.90 62.15
N ASN A 213 -46.12 17.62 60.86
CA ASN A 213 -46.66 18.46 59.78
C ASN A 213 -46.25 19.94 59.92
N VAL A 214 -44.94 20.22 59.89
CA VAL A 214 -44.37 21.57 60.01
C VAL A 214 -43.68 21.98 58.72
N GLU A 215 -44.12 23.07 58.10
CA GLU A 215 -43.52 23.65 56.90
C GLU A 215 -42.57 24.80 57.27
N PHE A 216 -41.34 24.75 56.75
CA PHE A 216 -40.38 25.85 56.80
C PHE A 216 -40.27 26.47 55.42
N VAL A 217 -40.56 27.77 55.33
CA VAL A 217 -40.38 28.58 54.13
C VAL A 217 -39.05 29.32 54.24
N LEU A 218 -38.12 29.00 53.34
CA LEU A 218 -36.77 29.56 53.31
C LEU A 218 -36.71 30.78 52.37
N PRO A 219 -35.70 31.67 52.50
CA PRO A 219 -35.53 32.81 51.60
C PRO A 219 -35.28 32.38 50.13
N ASP A 220 -35.83 33.13 49.17
CA ASP A 220 -35.70 32.88 47.72
C ASP A 220 -34.25 32.95 47.18
N THR A 221 -33.30 33.40 48.00
CA THR A 221 -31.88 33.48 47.64
C THR A 221 -31.14 32.15 47.80
N GLY A 222 -31.75 31.14 48.41
CA GLY A 222 -31.17 29.81 48.63
C GLY A 222 -31.49 28.81 47.52
N SER A 223 -30.73 27.71 47.47
CA SER A 223 -30.99 26.57 46.58
C SER A 223 -32.13 25.66 47.06
N VAL A 224 -32.61 25.87 48.29
CA VAL A 224 -33.76 25.17 48.88
C VAL A 224 -34.83 26.19 49.25
N THR A 225 -36.06 25.97 48.76
CA THR A 225 -37.16 26.93 48.96
C THR A 225 -38.14 26.51 50.05
N ARG A 226 -38.38 25.20 50.18
CA ARG A 226 -39.34 24.65 51.14
C ARG A 226 -38.83 23.37 51.79
N VAL A 227 -39.04 23.26 53.10
CA VAL A 227 -38.83 22.03 53.87
C VAL A 227 -40.10 21.68 54.62
N THR A 228 -40.72 20.55 54.31
CA THR A 228 -41.94 20.07 54.98
C THR A 228 -41.59 18.90 55.90
N VAL A 229 -41.56 19.12 57.20
CA VAL A 229 -41.31 18.09 58.20
C VAL A 229 -42.62 17.34 58.47
N ALA A 230 -42.70 16.08 58.02
CA ALA A 230 -43.83 15.21 58.34
C ALA A 230 -43.84 14.86 59.83
N ASP A 231 -42.70 14.41 60.35
CA ASP A 231 -42.48 14.14 61.77
C ASP A 231 -41.02 14.39 62.13
N ALA A 232 -40.74 15.06 63.25
CA ALA A 232 -39.42 15.08 63.87
C ALA A 232 -39.53 14.95 65.38
N SER A 233 -38.57 14.29 66.02
CA SER A 233 -38.55 14.09 67.46
C SER A 233 -37.13 14.17 67.99
N VAL A 234 -36.93 14.95 69.05
CA VAL A 234 -35.73 14.96 69.89
C VAL A 234 -36.12 14.36 71.24
N LEU A 235 -35.47 13.28 71.67
CA LEU A 235 -35.78 12.55 72.89
C LEU A 235 -34.52 12.36 73.75
N GLN A 236 -34.60 12.67 75.03
CA GLN A 236 -33.60 12.28 76.01
C GLN A 236 -33.78 10.80 76.40
N THR A 237 -32.75 9.98 76.20
CA THR A 237 -32.79 8.52 76.46
C THR A 237 -32.09 8.12 77.76
N GLY A 238 -31.31 9.02 78.37
CA GLY A 238 -30.61 8.81 79.64
C GLY A 238 -29.82 10.06 80.08
N PRO A 239 -29.15 10.03 81.25
CA PRO A 239 -28.28 11.13 81.70
C PRO A 239 -27.17 11.37 80.68
N GLY A 240 -27.16 12.55 80.03
CA GLY A 240 -26.18 12.88 79.00
C GLY A 240 -26.38 12.17 77.65
N SER A 241 -27.53 11.53 77.41
CA SER A 241 -27.84 10.85 76.14
C SER A 241 -29.10 11.42 75.48
N MET A 242 -29.04 11.62 74.16
CA MET A 242 -30.16 12.06 73.33
C MET A 242 -30.28 11.25 72.04
N GLN A 243 -31.48 11.24 71.50
CA GLN A 243 -31.84 10.71 70.19
C GLN A 243 -32.59 11.79 69.41
N PHE A 244 -32.30 11.93 68.13
CA PHE A 244 -33.02 12.75 67.18
C PHE A 244 -33.48 11.89 66.01
N SER A 245 -34.69 12.13 65.52
CA SER A 245 -35.19 11.54 64.28
C SER A 245 -36.05 12.53 63.53
N ALA A 246 -35.98 12.55 62.20
CA ALA A 246 -36.83 13.40 61.37
C ALA A 246 -37.16 12.71 60.04
N LYS A 247 -38.39 12.92 59.56
CA LYS A 247 -38.86 12.62 58.22
C LYS A 247 -39.39 13.91 57.63
N ALA A 248 -38.79 14.37 56.54
CA ALA A 248 -39.14 15.61 55.88
C ALA A 248 -39.17 15.44 54.36
N ASP A 249 -39.78 16.39 53.67
CA ASP A 249 -39.67 16.59 52.23
C ASP A 249 -38.91 17.90 51.98
N VAL A 250 -37.87 17.85 51.17
CA VAL A 250 -37.04 19.01 50.79
C VAL A 250 -37.17 19.20 49.28
N ASP A 251 -37.95 20.20 48.87
CA ASP A 251 -38.28 20.50 47.47
C ASP A 251 -38.63 19.23 46.64
N GLY A 252 -39.48 18.34 47.19
CA GLY A 252 -39.91 17.10 46.53
C GLY A 252 -38.96 15.90 46.70
N ARG A 253 -38.03 15.95 47.66
CA ARG A 253 -37.13 14.85 48.01
C ARG A 253 -37.38 14.40 49.46
N ALA A 254 -37.63 13.11 49.65
CA ALA A 254 -37.83 12.53 50.96
C ALA A 254 -36.49 12.47 51.72
N LEU A 255 -36.41 13.19 52.84
CA LEU A 255 -35.29 13.26 53.77
C LEU A 255 -35.63 12.47 55.04
N THR A 256 -34.78 11.53 55.43
CA THR A 256 -34.81 10.87 56.74
C THR A 256 -33.54 11.18 57.50
N VAL A 257 -33.66 11.59 58.75
CA VAL A 257 -32.53 11.80 59.66
C VAL A 257 -32.74 10.94 60.90
N ALA A 258 -31.68 10.27 61.37
CA ALA A 258 -31.66 9.59 62.66
C ALA A 258 -30.29 9.80 63.30
N ALA A 259 -30.26 10.35 64.51
CA ALA A 259 -29.03 10.62 65.23
C ALA A 259 -29.14 10.26 66.72
N THR A 260 -28.02 9.89 67.31
CA THR A 260 -27.85 9.63 68.74
C THR A 260 -26.54 10.26 69.21
N ALA A 261 -26.56 10.83 70.41
CA ALA A 261 -25.36 11.35 71.04
C ALA A 261 -25.36 11.01 72.52
N THR A 262 -24.20 10.62 73.04
CA THR A 262 -23.96 10.36 74.46
C THR A 262 -22.73 11.14 74.92
N ARG A 263 -22.83 11.72 76.12
CA ARG A 263 -21.79 12.51 76.77
C ARG A 263 -21.47 11.96 78.15
N ASP A 264 -20.20 11.98 78.52
CA ASP A 264 -19.76 11.84 79.91
C ASP A 264 -20.27 13.04 80.72
N THR A 265 -21.13 12.80 81.70
CA THR A 265 -21.77 13.84 82.49
C THR A 265 -20.80 14.62 83.38
N THR A 266 -19.67 14.01 83.76
CA THR A 266 -18.64 14.59 84.63
C THR A 266 -17.64 15.41 83.80
N ALA A 267 -17.06 14.80 82.77
CA ALA A 267 -16.05 15.44 81.92
C ALA A 267 -16.67 16.43 80.90
N ARG A 268 -17.99 16.35 80.69
CA ARG A 268 -18.74 17.08 79.65
C ARG A 268 -18.25 16.85 78.23
N ARG A 269 -17.78 15.63 77.94
CA ARG A 269 -17.26 15.24 76.63
C ARG A 269 -18.18 14.28 75.91
N VAL A 270 -18.32 14.43 74.59
CA VAL A 270 -19.13 13.52 73.77
C VAL A 270 -18.41 12.18 73.63
N SER A 271 -18.92 11.12 74.27
CA SER A 271 -18.30 9.79 74.22
C SER A 271 -18.73 9.00 72.98
N ALA A 272 -19.90 9.28 72.42
CA ALA A 272 -20.38 8.69 71.18
C ALA A 272 -21.34 9.64 70.45
N LEU A 273 -21.13 9.79 69.15
CA LEU A 273 -22.03 10.42 68.18
C LEU A 273 -22.27 9.40 67.07
N ASP A 274 -23.53 9.20 66.67
CA ASP A 274 -23.91 8.45 65.47
C ASP A 274 -25.10 9.18 64.84
N ALA A 275 -24.93 9.72 63.64
CA ALA A 275 -25.94 10.44 62.88
C ALA A 275 -26.00 9.89 61.46
N SER A 276 -27.20 9.68 60.96
CA SER A 276 -27.48 9.18 59.62
C SER A 276 -28.51 10.08 58.94
N VAL A 277 -28.27 10.38 57.68
CA VAL A 277 -29.11 11.21 56.83
C VAL A 277 -29.28 10.47 55.52
N GLU A 278 -30.53 10.28 55.08
CA GLU A 278 -30.86 9.65 53.80
C GLU A 278 -31.78 10.58 53.02
N LEU A 279 -31.45 10.86 51.77
CA LEU A 279 -32.21 11.68 50.84
C LEU A 279 -32.54 10.86 49.60
N VAL A 280 -33.83 10.63 49.36
CA VAL A 280 -34.34 9.85 48.23
C VAL A 280 -35.18 10.76 47.33
N GLN A 281 -34.93 10.70 46.02
CA GLN A 281 -35.74 11.42 45.05
C GLN A 281 -37.14 10.78 44.93
N ALA A 282 -38.21 11.58 45.04
CA ALA A 282 -39.58 11.07 44.87
C ALA A 282 -39.85 10.61 43.42
N GLU A 283 -40.67 9.57 43.26
CA GLU A 283 -41.10 9.09 41.93
C GLU A 283 -41.87 10.20 41.18
N GLY A 284 -41.41 10.54 39.96
CA GLY A 284 -42.04 11.55 39.10
C GLY A 284 -41.52 12.99 39.22
N ALA A 285 -40.53 13.26 40.08
CA ALA A 285 -39.90 14.58 40.17
C ALA A 285 -39.10 14.93 38.90
N ALA A 286 -39.17 16.19 38.45
CA ALA A 286 -38.46 16.65 37.26
C ALA A 286 -36.93 16.47 37.40
N THR A 287 -36.30 15.88 36.39
CA THR A 287 -34.84 15.82 36.29
C THR A 287 -34.27 17.21 36.05
N ALA A 288 -33.29 17.61 36.85
CA ALA A 288 -32.58 18.86 36.65
C ALA A 288 -31.83 18.86 35.31
N ALA A 289 -31.61 20.04 34.74
CA ALA A 289 -30.75 20.19 33.57
C ALA A 289 -29.35 19.64 33.90
N GLY A 290 -28.92 18.58 33.19
CA GLY A 290 -27.61 17.95 33.37
C GLY A 290 -27.62 16.59 34.08
N GLY A 291 -28.75 16.08 34.56
CA GLY A 291 -28.83 14.68 35.02
C GLY A 291 -29.82 14.39 36.15
N LYS A 292 -29.75 13.16 36.67
CA LYS A 292 -30.52 12.65 37.81
C LYS A 292 -29.57 12.38 38.98
N LEU A 293 -29.84 12.99 40.14
CA LEU A 293 -29.18 12.63 41.40
C LEU A 293 -29.94 11.45 42.03
N GLY A 294 -29.22 10.38 42.37
CA GLY A 294 -29.77 9.18 42.99
C GLY A 294 -29.99 9.33 44.51
N THR A 295 -30.11 8.20 45.20
CA THR A 295 -30.21 8.17 46.67
C THR A 295 -28.88 8.61 47.29
N VAL A 296 -28.95 9.56 48.22
CA VAL A 296 -27.80 10.03 49.00
C VAL A 296 -27.95 9.56 50.43
N ALA A 297 -26.98 8.82 50.95
CA ALA A 297 -26.91 8.45 52.36
C ALA A 297 -25.60 8.97 52.96
N VAL A 298 -25.69 9.68 54.09
CA VAL A 298 -24.54 10.18 54.85
C VAL A 298 -24.64 9.64 56.26
N LYS A 299 -23.58 9.04 56.77
CA LYS A 299 -23.47 8.67 58.18
C LYS A 299 -22.23 9.30 58.80
N LEU A 300 -22.41 10.03 59.89
CA LEU A 300 -21.38 10.67 60.70
C LEU A 300 -21.32 9.99 62.06
N THR A 301 -20.12 9.62 62.50
CA THR A 301 -19.85 9.07 63.83
C THR A 301 -18.69 9.80 64.47
N GLY A 302 -18.58 9.78 65.80
CA GLY A 302 -17.43 10.38 66.45
C GLY A 302 -17.41 10.30 67.97
N SER A 303 -16.27 10.70 68.52
CA SER A 303 -16.04 10.78 69.97
C SER A 303 -14.98 11.85 70.26
N GLU A 304 -15.18 12.60 71.33
CA GLU A 304 -14.25 13.58 71.85
C GLU A 304 -13.15 12.89 72.68
N GLY A 305 -11.90 13.30 72.47
CA GLY A 305 -10.73 12.67 73.05
C GLY A 305 -10.52 12.94 74.55
N ALA A 306 -9.64 12.17 75.18
CA ALA A 306 -9.21 12.38 76.56
C ALA A 306 -7.70 12.15 76.78
N GLY A 307 -7.03 13.10 77.44
CA GLY A 307 -5.59 13.02 77.69
C GLY A 307 -4.81 13.01 76.38
N GLU A 308 -4.06 11.93 76.13
CA GLU A 308 -3.30 11.72 74.88
C GLU A 308 -4.16 11.18 73.72
N THR A 309 -5.42 10.79 73.96
CA THR A 309 -6.31 10.35 72.88
C THR A 309 -6.94 11.56 72.19
N ALA A 310 -6.71 11.72 70.88
CA ALA A 310 -7.29 12.79 70.08
C ALA A 310 -8.78 12.54 69.76
N SER A 311 -9.56 13.62 69.64
CA SER A 311 -10.95 13.58 69.14
C SER A 311 -11.01 13.02 67.71
N ARG A 312 -12.07 12.27 67.41
CA ARG A 312 -12.26 11.60 66.12
C ARG A 312 -13.66 11.83 65.56
N LEU A 313 -13.73 12.16 64.27
CA LEU A 313 -14.96 12.17 63.48
C LEU A 313 -14.77 11.27 62.26
N ALA A 314 -15.71 10.40 61.98
CA ALA A 314 -15.71 9.56 60.79
C ALA A 314 -17.02 9.78 60.03
N ALA A 315 -16.92 10.05 58.73
CA ALA A 315 -18.04 10.24 57.82
C ALA A 315 -18.02 9.16 56.74
N SER A 316 -19.18 8.63 56.43
CA SER A 316 -19.42 7.75 55.28
C SER A 316 -20.49 8.38 54.40
N LEU A 317 -20.29 8.33 53.10
CA LEU A 317 -21.18 8.85 52.07
C LEU A 317 -21.44 7.73 51.07
N SER A 318 -22.70 7.50 50.72
CA SER A 318 -23.10 6.65 49.59
C SER A 318 -24.03 7.44 48.68
N LEU A 319 -23.75 7.39 47.39
CA LEU A 319 -24.54 7.97 46.32
C LEU A 319 -24.84 6.86 45.32
N ALA A 320 -26.11 6.46 45.21
CA ALA A 320 -26.51 5.31 44.41
C ALA A 320 -27.60 5.67 43.39
N GLY A 321 -27.42 5.27 42.13
CA GLY A 321 -28.37 5.48 41.05
C GLY A 321 -28.33 6.89 40.44
N SER A 322 -27.18 7.58 40.53
CA SER A 322 -27.01 8.89 39.88
C SER A 322 -26.61 8.73 38.42
N VAL A 323 -27.08 9.64 37.57
CA VAL A 323 -26.81 9.67 36.13
C VAL A 323 -26.53 11.10 35.71
N LEU A 324 -25.37 11.34 35.12
CA LEU A 324 -25.00 12.61 34.51
C LEU A 324 -25.38 12.60 33.02
N ASP A 325 -26.06 13.64 32.53
CA ASP A 325 -26.43 13.79 31.12
C ASP A 325 -25.38 14.65 30.40
N LEU A 326 -24.68 14.06 29.43
CA LEU A 326 -23.66 14.73 28.61
C LEU A 326 -24.22 15.22 27.26
N GLY A 327 -25.55 15.32 27.14
CA GLY A 327 -26.25 15.75 25.93
C GLY A 327 -26.13 14.72 24.81
N THR A 328 -25.74 15.17 23.61
CA THR A 328 -25.53 14.28 22.44
C THR A 328 -24.41 13.24 22.65
N ARG A 329 -23.60 13.40 23.70
CA ARG A 329 -22.54 12.45 24.07
C ARG A 329 -23.04 11.29 24.92
N GLY A 330 -24.28 11.32 25.44
CA GLY A 330 -24.90 10.21 26.16
C GLY A 330 -24.99 10.38 27.68
N LEU A 331 -25.43 9.32 28.38
CA LEU A 331 -25.64 9.30 29.82
C LEU A 331 -24.50 8.57 30.54
N LEU A 332 -24.00 9.15 31.65
CA LEU A 332 -22.94 8.60 32.48
C LEU A 332 -23.50 8.23 33.87
N PRO A 333 -23.85 6.96 34.13
CA PRO A 333 -24.22 6.51 35.46
C PRO A 333 -22.99 6.52 36.39
N ALA A 334 -23.14 7.02 37.61
CA ALA A 334 -22.08 7.11 38.60
C ALA A 334 -22.60 6.83 40.00
N ASP A 335 -22.03 5.83 40.65
CA ASP A 335 -22.24 5.55 42.07
C ASP A 335 -20.96 5.89 42.84
N VAL A 336 -21.09 6.46 44.02
CA VAL A 336 -19.96 6.86 44.88
C VAL A 336 -20.15 6.32 46.28
N ASP A 337 -19.18 5.57 46.79
CA ASP A 337 -19.09 5.16 48.19
C ASP A 337 -17.79 5.72 48.78
N ALA A 338 -17.87 6.60 49.78
CA ALA A 338 -16.71 7.25 50.39
C ALA A 338 -16.72 7.12 51.91
N ASN A 339 -15.55 6.89 52.50
CA ASN A 339 -15.29 6.89 53.93
C ASN A 339 -14.13 7.84 54.23
N ALA A 340 -14.33 8.74 55.18
CA ALA A 340 -13.35 9.72 55.59
C ALA A 340 -13.26 9.81 57.12
N MET A 341 -12.07 10.04 57.64
CA MET A 341 -11.79 10.20 59.06
C MET A 341 -11.01 11.48 59.31
N LEU A 342 -11.42 12.20 60.34
CA LEU A 342 -10.76 13.38 60.87
C LEU A 342 -10.30 13.07 62.29
N ILE A 343 -8.99 13.16 62.52
CA ILE A 343 -8.36 13.04 63.84
C ILE A 343 -7.82 14.41 64.23
N SER A 344 -8.23 14.92 65.38
CA SER A 344 -7.77 16.23 65.88
C SER A 344 -6.23 16.28 65.96
N GLY A 345 -5.62 17.39 65.53
CA GLY A 345 -4.17 17.57 65.48
C GLY A 345 -3.48 17.02 64.22
N SER A 346 -4.23 16.40 63.28
CA SER A 346 -3.66 15.93 62.01
C SER A 346 -3.66 16.98 60.89
N ASN A 347 -4.40 18.09 61.07
CA ASN A 347 -4.64 19.15 60.09
C ASN A 347 -4.98 18.63 58.67
N LYS A 348 -5.71 17.50 58.60
CA LYS A 348 -6.15 16.85 57.37
C LYS A 348 -7.36 15.96 57.63
N ILE A 349 -8.10 15.69 56.56
CA ILE A 349 -9.11 14.64 56.48
C ILE A 349 -8.44 13.46 55.78
N GLN A 350 -8.38 12.33 56.46
CA GLN A 350 -7.97 11.06 55.87
C GLN A 350 -9.15 10.49 55.08
N VAL A 351 -8.90 10.09 53.84
CA VAL A 351 -9.86 9.38 52.98
C VAL A 351 -9.49 7.91 53.06
N ASP A 352 -10.24 7.13 53.83
CA ASP A 352 -10.00 5.69 53.97
C ASP A 352 -10.42 4.95 52.71
N ARG A 353 -11.47 5.43 52.05
CA ARG A 353 -11.96 4.89 50.79
C ARG A 353 -12.74 5.95 50.00
N LEU A 354 -12.54 5.97 48.70
CA LEU A 354 -13.34 6.70 47.72
C LEU A 354 -13.52 5.78 46.52
N LEU A 355 -14.63 5.06 46.52
CA LEU A 355 -15.01 4.13 45.47
C LEU A 355 -16.00 4.79 44.52
N LEU A 356 -15.57 5.03 43.28
CA LEU A 356 -16.43 5.49 42.18
C LEU A 356 -16.70 4.31 41.24
N LYS A 357 -17.97 4.02 40.98
CA LYS A 357 -18.40 3.00 40.01
C LYS A 357 -19.12 3.68 38.86
N THR A 358 -18.70 3.39 37.63
CA THR A 358 -19.35 3.89 36.41
C THR A 358 -19.34 2.81 35.34
N GLY A 359 -20.53 2.32 34.96
CA GLY A 359 -20.65 1.20 34.04
C GLY A 359 -19.96 -0.06 34.58
N ARG A 360 -18.95 -0.58 33.86
CA ARG A 360 -18.12 -1.72 34.30
C ARG A 360 -16.80 -1.30 34.96
N SER A 361 -16.55 0.00 35.11
CA SER A 361 -15.31 0.54 35.69
C SER A 361 -15.49 0.84 37.17
N THR A 362 -14.44 0.61 37.95
CA THR A 362 -14.37 0.88 39.38
C THR A 362 -13.07 1.58 39.72
N PHE A 363 -13.15 2.72 40.39
CA PHE A 363 -12.00 3.50 40.86
C PHE A 363 -12.01 3.52 42.39
N ASP A 364 -11.01 2.95 43.03
CA ASP A 364 -10.95 2.79 44.50
C ASP A 364 -9.71 3.53 45.03
N PHE A 365 -9.93 4.73 45.58
CA PHE A 365 -8.86 5.60 46.07
C PHE A 365 -8.86 5.70 47.60
N ALA A 366 -7.68 5.89 48.19
CA ALA A 366 -7.49 6.26 49.59
C ALA A 366 -6.41 7.35 49.66
N GLY A 367 -6.36 8.12 50.75
CA GLY A 367 -5.38 9.20 50.86
C GLY A 367 -5.74 10.27 51.88
N SER A 368 -5.43 11.53 51.56
CA SER A 368 -5.81 12.64 52.45
C SER A 368 -6.01 13.97 51.72
N ILE A 369 -6.82 14.83 52.32
CA ILE A 369 -7.15 16.17 51.86
C ILE A 369 -7.00 17.14 53.04
N GLY A 370 -6.41 18.31 52.86
CA GLY A 370 -6.29 19.31 53.92
C GLY A 370 -5.80 20.65 53.43
N PRO A 371 -5.80 21.70 54.26
CA PRO A 371 -5.24 23.00 53.88
C PRO A 371 -3.76 22.85 53.51
N LYS A 372 -3.33 23.51 52.44
CA LYS A 372 -1.91 23.61 52.06
C LYS A 372 -1.26 24.69 52.93
N PRO A 373 -0.17 24.38 53.66
CA PRO A 373 0.55 25.41 54.42
C PRO A 373 1.11 26.49 53.49
N ALA A 374 0.95 27.77 53.85
CA ALA A 374 1.50 28.88 53.10
C ALA A 374 3.03 28.83 53.08
N THR A 375 3.63 29.06 51.90
CA THR A 375 5.09 29.03 51.71
C THR A 375 5.74 30.41 51.81
N GLY A 376 4.94 31.48 51.90
CA GLY A 376 5.41 32.87 51.89
C GLY A 376 5.73 33.41 50.49
N THR A 377 5.40 32.67 49.44
CA THR A 377 5.61 33.10 48.04
C THR A 377 4.61 34.19 47.66
N ALA A 378 5.10 35.31 47.11
CA ALA A 378 4.25 36.43 46.69
C ALA A 378 3.26 35.98 45.60
N GLY A 379 1.96 36.18 45.84
CA GLY A 379 0.88 35.77 44.93
C GLY A 379 0.37 34.33 45.13
N GLU A 380 0.84 33.59 46.15
CA GLU A 380 0.30 32.27 46.48
C GLU A 380 -1.17 32.38 46.94
N GLU A 381 -2.02 31.51 46.38
CA GLU A 381 -3.44 31.47 46.66
C GLU A 381 -3.77 30.43 47.75
N PRO A 382 -4.66 30.74 48.71
CA PRO A 382 -5.19 29.76 49.65
C PRO A 382 -5.74 28.52 48.92
N SER A 383 -5.17 27.36 49.23
CA SER A 383 -5.44 26.12 48.51
C SER A 383 -5.58 24.93 49.45
N TYR A 384 -6.41 23.94 49.08
CA TYR A 384 -6.38 22.61 49.71
C TYR A 384 -5.43 21.71 48.95
N ARG A 385 -4.58 20.97 49.63
CA ARG A 385 -3.78 19.89 49.04
C ARG A 385 -4.52 18.56 49.15
N TYR A 386 -4.32 17.70 48.16
CA TYR A 386 -4.79 16.33 48.19
C TYR A 386 -3.72 15.37 47.64
N ASP A 387 -3.70 14.16 48.17
CA ASP A 387 -2.86 13.05 47.69
C ASP A 387 -3.67 11.76 47.82
N LEU A 388 -4.07 11.21 46.68
CA LEU A 388 -4.93 10.04 46.58
C LEU A 388 -4.20 8.93 45.83
N THR A 389 -4.15 7.74 46.41
CA THR A 389 -3.58 6.54 45.82
C THR A 389 -4.65 5.46 45.65
N SER A 390 -4.52 4.66 44.60
CA SER A 390 -5.33 3.47 44.34
C SER A 390 -4.39 2.28 44.21
N ASP A 391 -4.59 1.25 45.01
CA ASP A 391 -3.89 -0.04 44.90
C ASP A 391 -4.62 -1.03 43.98
N ARG A 392 -5.90 -0.78 43.68
CA ARG A 392 -6.72 -1.65 42.85
C ARG A 392 -7.92 -0.91 42.24
N SER A 393 -7.71 -0.34 41.06
CA SER A 393 -8.78 0.18 40.21
C SER A 393 -8.87 -0.59 38.90
N THR A 394 -10.05 -0.62 38.31
CA THR A 394 -10.34 -1.34 37.06
C THR A 394 -11.06 -0.41 36.10
N LEU A 395 -10.53 -0.25 34.90
CA LEU A 395 -11.15 0.52 33.81
C LEU A 395 -11.72 -0.47 32.78
N SER A 396 -13.01 -0.40 32.49
CA SER A 396 -13.66 -1.26 31.48
C SER A 396 -14.81 -0.53 30.79
N PRO A 397 -14.51 0.41 29.86
CA PRO A 397 -15.54 1.14 29.13
C PRO A 397 -16.49 0.17 28.40
N SER A 398 -17.80 0.41 28.44
CA SER A 398 -18.83 -0.51 27.92
C SER A 398 -18.72 -0.77 26.42
N GLU A 399 -18.30 0.23 25.64
CA GLU A 399 -18.09 0.14 24.18
C GLU A 399 -16.74 -0.49 23.78
N SER A 400 -15.84 -0.75 24.74
CA SER A 400 -14.54 -1.37 24.47
C SER A 400 -14.68 -2.90 24.48
N PRO A 401 -14.27 -3.60 23.40
CA PRO A 401 -14.18 -5.06 23.38
C PRO A 401 -12.93 -5.59 24.10
N GLU A 402 -11.99 -4.71 24.48
CA GLU A 402 -10.76 -5.08 25.17
C GLU A 402 -11.03 -5.61 26.61
N PRO A 403 -10.21 -6.55 27.13
CA PRO A 403 -10.29 -7.02 28.51
C PRO A 403 -10.11 -5.88 29.51
N ALA A 404 -10.76 -5.90 30.67
CA ALA A 404 -10.65 -4.83 31.67
C ALA A 404 -9.19 -4.55 32.08
N LEU A 405 -8.86 -3.26 32.24
CA LEU A 405 -7.55 -2.78 32.65
C LEU A 405 -7.51 -2.60 34.17
N ASP A 406 -6.76 -3.46 34.85
CA ASP A 406 -6.42 -3.26 36.25
C ASP A 406 -5.19 -2.35 36.38
N PHE A 407 -5.26 -1.37 37.28
CA PHE A 407 -4.17 -0.42 37.49
C PHE A 407 -4.08 0.07 38.94
N VAL A 408 -2.87 0.47 39.30
CA VAL A 408 -2.59 1.31 40.46
C VAL A 408 -2.45 2.75 40.01
N ALA A 409 -2.85 3.71 40.85
CA ALA A 409 -2.76 5.12 40.51
C ALA A 409 -2.36 5.97 41.70
N ARG A 410 -1.80 7.15 41.42
CA ARG A 410 -1.64 8.26 42.37
C ARG A 410 -2.06 9.55 41.67
N VAL A 411 -2.90 10.32 42.33
CA VAL A 411 -3.32 11.65 41.90
C VAL A 411 -3.09 12.60 43.06
N ALA A 412 -2.16 13.54 42.90
CA ALA A 412 -1.82 14.52 43.91
C ALA A 412 -1.83 15.93 43.33
N GLY A 413 -2.20 16.91 44.15
CA GLY A 413 -2.19 18.31 43.75
C GLY A 413 -2.98 19.22 44.69
N VAL A 414 -3.57 20.28 44.14
CA VAL A 414 -4.21 21.35 44.90
C VAL A 414 -5.55 21.79 44.33
N TYR A 415 -6.45 22.25 45.19
CA TYR A 415 -7.63 23.03 44.80
C TYR A 415 -7.46 24.47 45.26
N GLN A 416 -7.39 25.38 44.30
CA GLN A 416 -7.21 26.81 44.48
C GLN A 416 -8.59 27.47 44.63
N THR A 417 -8.84 28.07 45.79
CA THR A 417 -10.20 28.44 46.22
C THR A 417 -10.73 29.76 45.66
N LYS A 418 -9.86 30.74 45.39
CA LYS A 418 -10.18 32.03 44.75
C LYS A 418 -10.30 31.92 43.22
N SER A 419 -9.45 31.12 42.59
CA SER A 419 -9.47 30.91 41.13
C SER A 419 -10.38 29.76 40.70
N HIS A 420 -10.98 29.04 41.66
CA HIS A 420 -11.83 27.87 41.42
C HIS A 420 -11.16 26.83 40.50
N LYS A 421 -9.87 26.59 40.75
CA LYS A 421 -9.03 25.75 39.90
C LYS A 421 -8.58 24.51 40.65
N LEU A 422 -8.99 23.35 40.15
CA LEU A 422 -8.50 22.04 40.60
C LEU A 422 -7.27 21.68 39.76
N VAL A 423 -6.14 21.39 40.40
CA VAL A 423 -4.87 21.07 39.76
C VAL A 423 -4.38 19.72 40.27
N ALA A 424 -4.24 18.75 39.37
CA ALA A 424 -3.46 17.54 39.59
C ALA A 424 -2.02 17.80 39.13
N GLU A 425 -1.15 18.12 40.08
CA GLU A 425 0.27 18.36 39.86
C GLU A 425 1.00 17.06 39.50
N GLN A 426 0.47 15.92 39.91
CA GLN A 426 0.98 14.60 39.56
C GLN A 426 -0.18 13.63 39.33
N ILE A 427 -0.18 13.01 38.15
CA ILE A 427 -0.98 11.84 37.80
C ILE A 427 0.01 10.73 37.46
N GLY A 428 -0.04 9.63 38.19
CA GLY A 428 0.72 8.43 37.91
C GLY A 428 -0.23 7.25 37.81
N VAL A 429 -0.17 6.48 36.73
CA VAL A 429 -0.93 5.24 36.56
C VAL A 429 0.04 4.15 36.14
N ARG A 430 -0.03 2.99 36.79
CA ARG A 430 0.75 1.81 36.38
C ARG A 430 -0.15 0.61 36.24
N SER A 431 0.09 -0.17 35.19
CA SER A 431 -0.61 -1.43 34.94
C SER A 431 0.39 -2.49 34.49
N GLY A 432 0.32 -3.69 35.09
CA GLY A 432 1.33 -4.72 34.87
C GLY A 432 2.74 -4.30 35.32
N GLY A 433 3.76 -4.99 34.80
CA GLY A 433 5.16 -4.80 35.22
C GLY A 433 5.83 -3.51 34.69
N SER A 434 5.54 -3.12 33.44
CA SER A 434 6.28 -2.06 32.74
C SER A 434 5.45 -0.89 32.23
N SER A 435 4.12 -0.98 32.19
CA SER A 435 3.28 0.07 31.60
C SER A 435 3.01 1.20 32.58
N GLU A 436 3.32 2.41 32.14
CA GLU A 436 3.25 3.61 32.97
C GLU A 436 2.59 4.78 32.21
N VAL A 437 1.80 5.57 32.93
CA VAL A 437 1.29 6.88 32.48
C VAL A 437 1.69 7.91 33.53
N MET A 438 2.28 9.01 33.08
CA MET A 438 2.61 10.15 33.92
C MET A 438 2.00 11.41 33.34
N GLY A 439 1.55 12.34 34.17
CA GLY A 439 1.05 13.59 33.65
C GLY A 439 0.56 14.58 34.69
N THR A 440 -0.05 15.64 34.19
CA THR A 440 -0.66 16.71 34.98
C THR A 440 -2.02 17.06 34.38
N ALA A 441 -2.91 17.57 35.23
CA ALA A 441 -4.18 18.10 34.76
C ALA A 441 -4.59 19.33 35.57
N SER A 442 -5.42 20.19 34.98
CA SER A 442 -6.17 21.19 35.72
C SER A 442 -7.55 21.44 35.14
N VAL A 443 -8.49 21.78 36.00
CA VAL A 443 -9.86 22.15 35.67
C VAL A 443 -10.13 23.52 36.27
N THR A 444 -10.52 24.48 35.45
CA THR A 444 -10.88 25.84 35.87
C THR A 444 -12.39 26.00 35.75
N LEU A 445 -13.05 26.27 36.87
CA LEU A 445 -14.50 26.43 36.96
C LEU A 445 -14.85 27.92 36.92
N VAL A 446 -15.79 28.30 36.05
CA VAL A 446 -16.34 29.65 35.98
C VAL A 446 -17.85 29.56 35.94
N ASP A 447 -18.52 30.29 36.81
CA ASP A 447 -19.98 30.25 36.92
C ASP A 447 -20.67 30.53 35.59
N GLY A 448 -21.67 29.70 35.26
CA GLY A 448 -22.45 29.81 34.02
C GLY A 448 -21.71 29.43 32.73
N LYS A 449 -20.46 28.98 32.78
CA LYS A 449 -19.65 28.59 31.61
C LYS A 449 -19.21 27.14 31.67
N ALA A 450 -18.91 26.55 30.51
CA ALA A 450 -18.25 25.25 30.46
C ALA A 450 -16.84 25.34 31.10
N PRO A 451 -16.37 24.29 31.80
CA PRO A 451 -15.06 24.33 32.46
C PRO A 451 -13.91 24.41 31.45
N GLY A 452 -12.86 25.13 31.82
CA GLY A 452 -11.56 25.05 31.14
C GLY A 452 -10.80 23.82 31.63
N ILE A 453 -10.14 23.10 30.73
CA ILE A 453 -9.45 21.84 31.03
C ILE A 453 -8.07 21.88 30.38
N SER A 454 -7.04 21.61 31.16
CA SER A 454 -5.69 21.36 30.66
C SER A 454 -5.24 19.97 31.10
N VAL A 455 -4.79 19.13 30.20
CA VAL A 455 -4.28 17.78 30.46
C VAL A 455 -3.01 17.58 29.64
N SER A 456 -1.96 17.06 30.29
CA SER A 456 -0.74 16.62 29.63
C SER A 456 -0.40 15.23 30.16
N LEU A 457 -0.42 14.23 29.30
CA LEU A 457 -0.15 12.83 29.64
C LEU A 457 0.97 12.30 28.78
N ASN A 458 1.89 11.55 29.39
CA ASN A 458 2.89 10.74 28.72
C ASN A 458 2.65 9.27 29.07
N VAL A 459 2.67 8.40 28.08
CA VAL A 459 2.53 6.95 28.24
C VAL A 459 3.85 6.31 27.84
N HIS A 460 4.32 5.34 28.63
CA HIS A 460 5.53 4.58 28.35
C HIS A 460 5.25 3.07 28.44
N ASP A 461 5.72 2.35 27.42
CA ASP A 461 5.69 0.89 27.29
C ASP A 461 4.35 0.23 27.69
N MET A 462 3.28 0.59 26.97
CA MET A 462 1.91 0.14 27.28
C MET A 462 1.27 -0.64 26.12
N PRO A 463 0.64 -1.82 26.35
CA PRO A 463 -0.13 -2.51 25.32
C PRO A 463 -1.18 -1.59 24.67
N VAL A 464 -1.37 -1.71 23.36
CA VAL A 464 -2.39 -0.91 22.64
C VAL A 464 -3.79 -1.10 23.23
N SER A 465 -4.12 -2.32 23.67
CA SER A 465 -5.39 -2.65 24.35
C SER A 465 -5.61 -1.85 25.65
N HIS A 466 -4.54 -1.53 26.39
CA HIS A 466 -4.62 -0.71 27.61
C HIS A 466 -4.80 0.76 27.26
N VAL A 467 -4.05 1.28 26.27
CA VAL A 467 -4.19 2.67 25.79
C VAL A 467 -5.61 2.93 25.26
N LYS A 468 -6.19 1.97 24.52
CA LYS A 468 -7.59 2.02 24.08
C LYS A 468 -8.59 2.16 25.23
N GLN A 469 -8.32 1.53 26.38
CA GLN A 469 -9.21 1.65 27.55
C GLN A 469 -9.08 2.99 28.26
N LEU A 470 -7.87 3.55 28.32
CA LEU A 470 -7.61 4.87 28.90
C LEU A 470 -8.23 6.03 28.11
N TRP A 471 -8.45 5.85 26.80
CA TRP A 471 -9.10 6.87 25.97
C TRP A 471 -10.58 7.03 26.39
N PRO A 472 -11.04 8.23 26.81
CA PRO A 472 -12.43 8.47 27.21
C PRO A 472 -13.44 8.22 26.08
N TRP A 473 -14.50 7.46 26.39
CA TRP A 473 -15.51 7.04 25.40
C TRP A 473 -16.29 8.19 24.74
N PHE A 474 -16.45 9.30 25.44
CA PHE A 474 -17.14 10.49 24.94
C PHE A 474 -16.24 11.42 24.09
N SER A 475 -14.94 11.11 23.95
CA SER A 475 -13.97 11.94 23.21
C SER A 475 -13.67 11.34 21.84
N ALA A 476 -13.81 12.16 20.78
CA ALA A 476 -13.52 11.79 19.39
C ALA A 476 -14.11 10.42 18.97
N ARG A 477 -15.39 10.20 19.30
CA ARG A 477 -16.09 8.90 19.21
C ARG A 477 -15.88 8.13 17.90
N ASN A 478 -15.97 8.79 16.75
CA ASN A 478 -15.79 8.11 15.44
C ASN A 478 -14.36 7.59 15.25
N ALA A 479 -13.36 8.40 15.59
CA ALA A 479 -11.95 7.99 15.53
C ALA A 479 -11.68 6.86 16.53
N ARG A 480 -12.22 6.97 17.75
CA ARG A 480 -12.14 5.93 18.76
C ARG A 480 -12.73 4.61 18.28
N LEU A 481 -13.96 4.61 17.74
CA LEU A 481 -14.61 3.41 17.22
C LEU A 481 -13.82 2.80 16.06
N TRP A 482 -13.25 3.62 15.18
CA TRP A 482 -12.38 3.13 14.12
C TRP A 482 -11.14 2.42 14.70
N VAL A 483 -10.45 3.03 15.66
CA VAL A 483 -9.26 2.41 16.31
C VAL A 483 -9.63 1.13 17.06
N LEU A 484 -10.76 1.11 17.77
CA LEU A 484 -11.23 -0.09 18.48
C LEU A 484 -11.46 -1.26 17.52
N ASN A 485 -12.02 -0.98 16.34
CA ASN A 485 -12.39 -1.98 15.35
C ASN A 485 -11.27 -2.35 14.36
N ASN A 486 -10.25 -1.52 14.19
CA ASN A 486 -9.26 -1.70 13.12
C ASN A 486 -7.81 -1.84 13.62
N LEU A 487 -7.45 -1.42 14.84
CA LEU A 487 -6.10 -1.57 15.37
C LEU A 487 -6.03 -2.74 16.35
N PHE A 488 -5.07 -3.66 16.23
CA PHE A 488 -5.01 -4.88 17.02
C PHE A 488 -3.59 -5.22 17.45
N GLY A 489 -3.44 -5.74 18.67
CA GLY A 489 -2.14 -6.17 19.19
C GLY A 489 -1.13 -5.02 19.31
N GLY A 490 0.12 -5.38 19.56
CA GLY A 490 1.23 -4.42 19.67
C GLY A 490 1.28 -3.62 20.97
N ARG A 491 2.24 -2.69 21.01
CA ARG A 491 2.53 -1.84 22.17
C ARG A 491 2.75 -0.40 21.72
N VAL A 492 2.37 0.54 22.58
CA VAL A 492 2.74 1.95 22.52
C VAL A 492 4.02 2.13 23.33
N VAL A 493 5.13 2.38 22.64
CA VAL A 493 6.46 2.52 23.25
C VAL A 493 6.55 3.84 24.01
N ASN A 494 6.17 4.93 23.35
CA ASN A 494 6.02 6.25 23.93
C ASN A 494 4.78 6.92 23.34
N ALA A 495 4.02 7.63 24.16
CA ALA A 495 3.04 8.57 23.66
C ALA A 495 2.99 9.84 24.49
N SER A 496 2.60 10.95 23.87
CA SER A 496 2.27 12.20 24.54
C SER A 496 0.92 12.69 24.05
N VAL A 497 0.10 13.22 24.98
CA VAL A 497 -1.22 13.77 24.67
C VAL A 497 -1.38 15.09 25.41
N GLY A 498 -1.70 16.14 24.67
CA GLY A 498 -2.02 17.46 25.16
C GLY A 498 -3.47 17.83 24.85
N PHE A 499 -4.17 18.36 25.85
CA PHE A 499 -5.49 18.92 25.70
C PHE A 499 -5.57 20.20 26.52
N GLN A 500 -5.77 21.35 25.89
CA GLN A 500 -5.69 22.65 26.54
C GLN A 500 -6.82 23.55 26.02
N VAL A 501 -7.87 23.67 26.80
CA VAL A 501 -9.05 24.46 26.46
C VAL A 501 -9.38 25.43 27.59
N VAL A 502 -9.67 26.67 27.23
CA VAL A 502 -10.10 27.70 28.18
C VAL A 502 -11.57 27.50 28.57
N PRO A 503 -12.04 28.11 29.67
CA PRO A 503 -13.47 28.08 30.01
C PRO A 503 -14.35 28.54 28.83
N ASP A 504 -15.53 27.93 28.71
CA ASP A 504 -16.52 28.16 27.64
C ASP A 504 -16.13 27.64 26.24
N ARG A 505 -14.92 27.07 26.09
CA ARG A 505 -14.46 26.54 24.80
C ARG A 505 -15.15 25.23 24.39
N LEU A 506 -15.48 24.39 25.37
CA LEU A 506 -16.09 23.08 25.14
C LEU A 506 -17.59 23.19 24.87
N GLY A 507 -18.04 22.58 23.78
CA GLY A 507 -19.48 22.53 23.45
C GLY A 507 -20.01 23.75 22.70
N ASN A 508 -19.16 24.72 22.35
CA ASN A 508 -19.54 25.92 21.59
C ASN A 508 -19.79 25.69 20.08
N GLY A 509 -19.67 24.46 19.59
CA GLY A 509 -19.86 24.09 18.18
C GLY A 509 -18.66 24.32 17.25
N VAL A 510 -17.58 24.96 17.73
CA VAL A 510 -16.36 25.20 16.93
C VAL A 510 -15.36 24.05 17.15
N PRO A 511 -14.85 23.37 16.09
CA PRO A 511 -13.82 22.34 16.24
C PRO A 511 -12.57 22.85 16.96
N LEU A 512 -11.92 22.01 17.76
CA LEU A 512 -10.69 22.35 18.48
C LEU A 512 -9.52 22.57 17.51
N SER A 513 -8.64 23.53 17.82
CA SER A 513 -7.46 23.86 17.02
C SER A 513 -6.29 22.89 17.30
N ALA A 514 -5.23 23.02 16.49
CA ALA A 514 -3.98 22.26 16.62
C ALA A 514 -3.25 22.46 17.97
N ASP A 515 -3.42 23.62 18.59
CA ASP A 515 -2.80 23.95 19.88
C ASP A 515 -3.67 23.53 21.07
N GLU A 516 -4.97 23.32 20.84
CA GLU A 516 -5.93 22.94 21.88
C GLU A 516 -5.98 21.42 22.09
N VAL A 517 -5.68 20.62 21.06
CA VAL A 517 -5.68 19.16 21.16
C VAL A 517 -4.62 18.57 20.21
N PHE A 518 -3.65 17.87 20.78
CA PHE A 518 -2.56 17.27 20.01
C PHE A 518 -2.01 16.02 20.69
N GLY A 519 -1.35 15.17 19.94
CA GLY A 519 -0.71 13.99 20.50
C GLY A 519 0.16 13.25 19.52
N ARG A 520 1.01 12.37 20.05
CA ARG A 520 1.95 11.54 19.31
C ARG A 520 2.03 10.18 19.97
N PHE A 521 2.02 9.10 19.18
CA PHE A 521 2.04 7.71 19.63
C PHE A 521 3.04 6.93 18.79
N GLN A 522 4.06 6.36 19.42
CA GLN A 522 5.00 5.42 18.81
C GLN A 522 4.51 4.01 19.07
N ILE A 523 4.25 3.26 18.01
CA ILE A 523 3.58 1.98 18.04
C ILE A 523 4.48 0.92 17.41
N GLU A 524 4.59 -0.25 18.06
CA GLU A 524 5.35 -1.39 17.58
C GLU A 524 4.51 -2.68 17.60
N GLY A 525 4.73 -3.53 16.59
CA GLY A 525 4.15 -4.87 16.51
C GLY A 525 2.62 -4.87 16.40
N SER A 526 2.02 -3.79 15.90
CA SER A 526 0.57 -3.70 15.74
C SER A 526 0.13 -4.23 14.39
N ARG A 527 -1.11 -4.74 14.34
CA ARG A 527 -1.84 -5.00 13.10
C ARG A 527 -2.88 -3.91 12.93
N PHE A 528 -3.00 -3.32 11.76
CA PHE A 528 -4.12 -2.45 11.43
C PHE A 528 -4.83 -2.90 10.16
N ASP A 529 -6.15 -2.91 10.23
CA ASP A 529 -7.03 -3.08 9.09
C ASP A 529 -7.17 -1.73 8.41
N THR A 530 -6.85 -1.68 7.12
CA THR A 530 -6.91 -0.48 6.30
C THR A 530 -8.35 -0.23 5.85
N ALA A 531 -8.68 1.02 5.52
CA ALA A 531 -10.02 1.33 5.02
C ALA A 531 -10.27 0.69 3.64
N GLY A 532 -11.50 0.21 3.41
CA GLY A 532 -11.91 -0.34 2.12
C GLY A 532 -11.56 -1.81 1.94
N ARG A 533 -11.06 -2.17 0.75
CA ARG A 533 -10.67 -3.55 0.38
C ARG A 533 -9.16 -3.79 0.42
N ILE A 534 -8.39 -2.84 0.93
CA ILE A 534 -6.92 -2.98 1.04
C ILE A 534 -6.63 -4.05 2.10
N PRO A 535 -5.69 -4.98 1.86
CA PRO A 535 -5.34 -5.99 2.85
C PRO A 535 -4.73 -5.37 4.13
N PRO A 536 -4.85 -6.06 5.29
CA PRO A 536 -4.35 -5.55 6.56
C PRO A 536 -2.82 -5.55 6.61
N ILE A 537 -2.27 -4.57 7.32
CA ILE A 537 -0.84 -4.46 7.60
C ILE A 537 -0.58 -5.04 9.00
N ARG A 538 0.42 -5.89 9.13
CA ARG A 538 0.87 -6.52 10.38
C ARG A 538 2.30 -6.15 10.70
N ASP A 539 2.69 -6.43 11.94
CA ASP A 539 4.02 -6.15 12.47
C ASP A 539 4.45 -4.70 12.25
N ALA A 540 3.47 -3.80 12.29
CA ALA A 540 3.65 -2.40 11.98
C ALA A 540 4.45 -1.70 13.08
N VAL A 541 5.51 -1.02 12.65
CA VAL A 541 6.32 -0.12 13.46
C VAL A 541 6.20 1.26 12.87
N GLY A 542 5.76 2.21 13.69
CA GLY A 542 5.51 3.56 13.21
C GLY A 542 5.05 4.51 14.28
N GLU A 543 4.57 5.65 13.81
CA GLU A 543 4.14 6.75 14.64
C GLU A 543 2.83 7.34 14.13
N VAL A 544 1.93 7.66 15.04
CA VAL A 544 0.70 8.39 14.76
C VAL A 544 0.77 9.72 15.51
N SER A 545 0.63 10.82 14.80
CA SER A 545 0.51 12.14 15.40
C SER A 545 -0.78 12.82 14.96
N PHE A 546 -1.35 13.65 15.82
CA PHE A 546 -2.52 14.45 15.49
C PHE A 546 -2.39 15.86 16.07
N HIS A 547 -2.96 16.82 15.34
CA HIS A 547 -3.06 18.22 15.73
C HIS A 547 -4.44 18.73 15.32
N GLY A 548 -5.31 19.02 16.30
CA GLY A 548 -6.68 19.42 16.05
C GLY A 548 -7.46 18.28 15.39
N ASN A 549 -7.71 18.42 14.09
CA ASN A 549 -8.42 17.42 13.28
C ASN A 549 -7.53 16.85 12.15
N ASP A 550 -6.24 17.20 12.12
CA ASP A 550 -5.27 16.64 11.18
C ASP A 550 -4.55 15.46 11.84
N VAL A 551 -4.34 14.39 11.08
CA VAL A 551 -3.70 13.17 11.52
C VAL A 551 -2.60 12.81 10.52
N ASP A 552 -1.38 12.62 11.01
CA ASP A 552 -0.25 12.20 10.22
C ASP A 552 0.27 10.86 10.79
N VAL A 553 0.32 9.84 9.94
CA VAL A 553 0.82 8.50 10.27
C VAL A 553 2.11 8.27 9.49
N ALA A 554 3.16 7.86 10.18
CA ALA A 554 4.43 7.45 9.59
C ALA A 554 4.68 5.96 9.88
N LEU A 555 4.92 5.16 8.85
CA LEU A 555 5.25 3.74 8.94
C LEU A 555 6.73 3.55 8.64
N THR A 556 7.50 3.06 9.62
CA THR A 556 8.90 2.68 9.41
C THR A 556 8.98 1.33 8.69
N SER A 557 8.23 0.34 9.19
CA SER A 557 8.15 -0.99 8.59
C SER A 557 6.82 -1.68 8.90
N GLY A 558 6.42 -2.60 8.04
CA GLY A 558 5.25 -3.46 8.21
C GLY A 558 5.18 -4.49 7.10
N SER A 559 4.20 -5.38 7.18
CA SER A 559 3.95 -6.41 6.18
C SER A 559 2.47 -6.45 5.81
N VAL A 560 2.15 -6.30 4.53
CA VAL A 560 0.80 -6.42 3.99
C VAL A 560 0.52 -7.91 3.78
N PHE A 561 -0.49 -8.45 4.45
CA PHE A 561 -0.86 -9.86 4.35
C PHE A 561 -2.14 -10.03 3.53
N MET A 562 -2.03 -10.73 2.40
CA MET A 562 -3.17 -10.97 1.51
C MET A 562 -3.90 -12.29 1.83
N PRO A 563 -5.19 -12.42 1.46
CA PRO A 563 -5.98 -13.64 1.67
C PRO A 563 -5.38 -14.90 1.03
N SER A 564 -4.59 -14.76 -0.03
CA SER A 564 -3.85 -15.86 -0.65
C SER A 564 -2.75 -16.45 0.23
N GLY A 565 -2.35 -15.75 1.29
CA GLY A 565 -1.19 -16.06 2.12
C GLY A 565 0.11 -15.40 1.64
N ARG A 566 0.09 -14.67 0.52
CA ARG A 566 1.22 -13.85 0.05
C ARG A 566 1.43 -12.63 0.97
N THR A 567 2.67 -12.18 1.04
CA THR A 567 3.08 -11.04 1.86
C THR A 567 3.89 -10.05 1.04
N VAL A 568 3.64 -8.76 1.26
CA VAL A 568 4.44 -7.65 0.70
C VAL A 568 5.01 -6.84 1.86
N ALA A 569 6.32 -6.61 1.86
CA ALA A 569 6.95 -5.71 2.81
C ALA A 569 6.57 -4.27 2.48
N ALA A 570 6.28 -3.47 3.49
CA ALA A 570 5.93 -2.06 3.37
C ALA A 570 6.83 -1.23 4.30
N SER A 571 7.41 -0.16 3.79
CA SER A 571 8.38 0.66 4.52
C SER A 571 8.32 2.12 4.10
N ASN A 572 8.92 3.01 4.91
CA ASN A 572 9.00 4.45 4.65
C ASN A 572 7.65 5.09 4.28
N GLY A 573 6.57 4.60 4.87
CA GLY A 573 5.22 5.01 4.55
C GLY A 573 4.82 6.29 5.28
N THR A 574 4.01 7.13 4.64
CA THR A 574 3.28 8.22 5.27
C THR A 574 1.82 8.19 4.83
N LEU A 575 0.91 8.47 5.75
CA LEU A 575 -0.51 8.68 5.47
C LEU A 575 -0.95 9.97 6.16
N THR A 576 -1.30 10.96 5.35
CA THR A 576 -1.71 12.30 5.81
C THR A 576 -3.21 12.46 5.66
N VAL A 577 -3.92 12.77 6.73
CA VAL A 577 -5.37 13.04 6.74
C VAL A 577 -5.58 14.47 7.23
N LYS A 578 -6.08 15.36 6.37
CA LYS A 578 -6.38 16.74 6.73
C LYS A 578 -7.88 16.92 6.99
N GLN A 579 -8.22 17.68 8.04
CA GLN A 579 -9.59 17.98 8.45
C GLN A 579 -10.49 16.73 8.54
N ALA A 580 -10.07 15.72 9.32
CA ALA A 580 -10.78 14.44 9.46
C ALA A 580 -12.24 14.57 9.98
N ASN A 581 -12.64 15.76 10.44
CA ASN A 581 -14.00 16.10 10.83
C ASN A 581 -14.92 16.48 9.64
N ARG A 582 -14.42 16.52 8.39
CA ARG A 582 -15.17 16.88 7.19
C ARG A 582 -15.19 15.73 6.16
N PRO A 583 -16.37 15.24 5.75
CA PRO A 583 -16.46 14.25 4.68
C PRO A 583 -16.31 14.90 3.27
N PRO A 584 -15.77 14.18 2.26
CA PRO A 584 -15.17 12.85 2.39
C PRO A 584 -13.79 12.88 3.03
N VAL A 585 -13.54 11.94 3.94
CA VAL A 585 -12.22 11.78 4.56
C VAL A 585 -11.32 10.99 3.61
N ILE A 586 -10.32 11.66 3.06
CA ILE A 586 -9.33 11.09 2.13
C ILE A 586 -7.95 11.22 2.79
N GLY A 587 -7.19 10.13 2.80
CA GLY A 587 -5.80 10.12 3.24
C GLY A 587 -4.85 10.06 2.05
N ALA A 588 -3.85 10.94 2.02
CA ALA A 588 -2.77 10.89 1.03
C ALA A 588 -1.70 9.89 1.51
N LEU A 589 -1.61 8.76 0.83
CA LEU A 589 -0.65 7.69 1.08
C LEU A 589 0.59 7.86 0.19
N ASP A 590 1.77 7.67 0.76
CA ASP A 590 3.07 7.65 0.08
C ASP A 590 3.93 6.57 0.76
N ILE A 591 4.29 5.48 0.07
CA ILE A 591 4.88 4.28 0.71
C ILE A 591 5.76 3.46 -0.24
N ASP A 592 6.82 2.84 0.29
CA ASP A 592 7.64 1.86 -0.43
C ASP A 592 7.13 0.44 -0.19
N VAL A 593 7.15 -0.39 -1.24
CA VAL A 593 6.74 -1.80 -1.22
C VAL A 593 7.81 -2.71 -1.81
N ALA A 594 7.93 -3.92 -1.29
CA ALA A 594 8.86 -4.93 -1.80
C ALA A 594 8.33 -6.37 -1.61
N GLY A 595 8.57 -7.23 -2.58
CA GLY A 595 8.28 -8.67 -2.48
C GLY A 595 8.25 -9.36 -3.84
N GLU A 596 7.87 -10.64 -3.83
CA GLU A 596 7.74 -11.42 -5.06
C GLU A 596 6.71 -10.77 -6.02
N ALA A 597 7.00 -10.80 -7.32
CA ALA A 597 6.11 -10.35 -8.40
C ALA A 597 4.62 -10.77 -8.26
N PRO A 598 4.29 -12.04 -7.96
CA PRO A 598 2.90 -12.45 -7.72
C PRO A 598 2.26 -11.72 -6.52
N ALA A 599 3.01 -11.42 -5.47
CA ALA A 599 2.49 -10.72 -4.29
C ALA A 599 2.18 -9.25 -4.62
N ILE A 600 3.07 -8.56 -5.35
CA ILE A 600 2.86 -7.18 -5.78
C ILE A 600 1.70 -7.08 -6.79
N ALA A 601 1.59 -8.02 -7.72
CA ALA A 601 0.48 -8.05 -8.68
C ALA A 601 -0.88 -8.32 -8.02
N GLU A 602 -0.93 -9.18 -7.01
CA GLU A 602 -2.15 -9.36 -6.22
C GLU A 602 -2.50 -8.08 -5.45
N LEU A 603 -1.52 -7.41 -4.83
CA LEU A 603 -1.75 -6.13 -4.16
C LEU A 603 -2.30 -5.06 -5.13
N ALA A 604 -1.78 -5.00 -6.36
CA ALA A 604 -2.23 -4.09 -7.41
C ALA A 604 -3.64 -4.42 -7.96
N SER A 605 -4.23 -5.56 -7.58
CA SER A 605 -5.59 -5.96 -7.98
C SER A 605 -6.69 -5.40 -7.05
N TYR A 606 -6.33 -4.86 -5.89
CA TYR A 606 -7.29 -4.28 -4.96
C TYR A 606 -7.67 -2.84 -5.35
N GLU A 607 -8.92 -2.45 -5.05
CA GLU A 607 -9.36 -1.06 -5.11
C GLU A 607 -8.62 -0.22 -4.06
N PRO A 608 -8.25 1.05 -4.36
CA PRO A 608 -8.67 1.85 -5.52
C PRO A 608 -7.79 1.71 -6.79
N ILE A 609 -6.67 0.98 -6.73
CA ILE A 609 -5.69 0.92 -7.84
C ILE A 609 -6.19 0.00 -8.98
N ASN A 610 -6.51 -1.26 -8.66
CA ASN A 610 -7.05 -2.28 -9.57
C ASN A 610 -6.48 -2.28 -11.01
N ALA A 611 -5.15 -2.19 -11.14
CA ALA A 611 -4.46 -2.05 -12.42
C ALA A 611 -4.58 -3.32 -13.29
N MET A 612 -4.71 -4.49 -12.65
CA MET A 612 -4.69 -5.80 -13.31
C MET A 612 -5.87 -6.05 -14.27
N ARG A 613 -6.97 -5.29 -14.15
CA ARG A 613 -8.16 -5.43 -15.01
C ARG A 613 -7.87 -5.24 -16.51
N HIS A 614 -6.81 -4.49 -16.86
CA HIS A 614 -6.51 -4.10 -18.24
C HIS A 614 -5.43 -4.97 -18.91
N VAL A 615 -4.65 -5.72 -18.13
CA VAL A 615 -3.43 -6.39 -18.63
C VAL A 615 -3.68 -7.87 -18.99
N GLY A 616 -4.78 -8.46 -18.51
CA GLY A 616 -5.15 -9.85 -18.83
C GLY A 616 -4.23 -10.93 -18.24
N LEU A 617 -3.38 -10.55 -17.28
CA LEU A 617 -2.50 -11.44 -16.53
C LEU A 617 -3.04 -11.64 -15.11
N VAL A 618 -2.88 -12.83 -14.55
CA VAL A 618 -3.15 -13.09 -13.13
C VAL A 618 -1.84 -13.16 -12.33
N PRO A 619 -1.85 -12.92 -11.02
CA PRO A 619 -0.64 -12.98 -10.19
C PRO A 619 0.18 -14.27 -10.36
N GLU A 620 -0.49 -15.41 -10.53
CA GLU A 620 0.15 -16.73 -10.70
C GLU A 620 0.93 -16.88 -12.01
N ASP A 621 0.69 -15.98 -12.98
CA ASP A 621 1.41 -15.97 -14.26
C ASP A 621 2.76 -15.26 -14.16
N LEU A 622 3.12 -14.70 -13.00
CA LEU A 622 4.31 -13.90 -12.76
C LEU A 622 5.27 -14.60 -11.78
N SER A 623 6.57 -14.45 -12.02
CA SER A 623 7.65 -14.82 -11.09
C SER A 623 8.76 -13.77 -11.12
N GLY A 624 9.59 -13.70 -10.08
CA GLY A 624 10.67 -12.71 -9.95
C GLY A 624 10.44 -11.79 -8.74
N GLU A 625 11.32 -10.81 -8.57
CA GLU A 625 11.27 -9.88 -7.44
C GLU A 625 10.87 -8.48 -7.92
N MET A 626 10.12 -7.76 -7.09
CA MET A 626 9.65 -6.41 -7.36
C MET A 626 9.83 -5.50 -6.15
N THR A 627 10.29 -4.28 -6.41
CA THR A 627 10.33 -3.19 -5.43
C THR A 627 9.67 -1.96 -6.03
N GLY A 628 9.08 -1.09 -5.23
CA GLY A 628 8.51 0.11 -5.79
C GLY A 628 7.98 1.09 -4.78
N HIS A 629 7.42 2.16 -5.32
CA HIS A 629 6.93 3.31 -4.59
C HIS A 629 5.49 3.61 -5.02
N VAL A 630 4.60 3.77 -4.05
CA VAL A 630 3.16 3.95 -4.25
C VAL A 630 2.73 5.28 -3.65
N LYS A 631 2.14 6.14 -4.46
CA LYS A 631 1.40 7.33 -4.03
C LYS A 631 -0.07 7.14 -4.37
N ALA A 632 -0.97 7.34 -3.42
CA ALA A 632 -2.40 7.15 -3.67
C ALA A 632 -3.28 7.95 -2.71
N ASP A 633 -4.39 8.47 -3.22
CA ASP A 633 -5.49 8.98 -2.41
C ASP A 633 -6.37 7.81 -1.94
N ILE A 634 -6.42 7.59 -0.62
CA ILE A 634 -7.16 6.48 0.00
C ILE A 634 -8.43 7.00 0.68
N PRO A 635 -9.63 6.54 0.28
CA PRO A 635 -10.86 6.94 0.93
C PRO A 635 -11.01 6.21 2.28
N LEU A 636 -11.07 6.97 3.39
CA LEU A 636 -11.23 6.42 4.74
C LEU A 636 -12.69 6.21 5.16
N GLN A 637 -13.63 6.39 4.22
CA GLN A 637 -15.06 6.19 4.39
C GLN A 637 -15.66 5.50 3.17
N SER A 638 -16.75 4.76 3.36
CA SER A 638 -17.48 4.12 2.26
C SER A 638 -18.24 5.14 1.40
N GLY A 639 -18.48 4.79 0.13
CA GLY A 639 -19.30 5.61 -0.79
C GLY A 639 -18.56 6.74 -1.52
N VAL A 640 -17.23 6.79 -1.45
CA VAL A 640 -16.40 7.70 -2.26
C VAL A 640 -16.21 7.11 -3.65
N ASP A 641 -16.37 7.94 -4.68
CA ASP A 641 -16.14 7.58 -6.07
C ASP A 641 -14.63 7.46 -6.34
N THR A 642 -14.13 6.23 -6.45
CA THR A 642 -12.70 5.93 -6.62
C THR A 642 -12.15 6.36 -7.98
N SER A 643 -13.01 6.61 -8.98
CA SER A 643 -12.56 7.09 -10.30
C SER A 643 -12.01 8.52 -10.29
N LYS A 644 -12.24 9.26 -9.19
CA LYS A 644 -11.77 10.63 -8.96
C LYS A 644 -10.54 10.72 -8.07
N LEU A 645 -9.96 9.58 -7.68
CA LEU A 645 -8.81 9.51 -6.81
C LEU A 645 -7.54 9.35 -7.64
N ASP A 646 -6.53 10.15 -7.33
CA ASP A 646 -5.25 10.07 -8.00
C ASP A 646 -4.35 9.02 -7.35
N TRP A 647 -3.60 8.31 -8.18
CA TRP A 647 -2.59 7.36 -7.72
C TRP A 647 -1.47 7.21 -8.75
N LEU A 648 -0.29 6.84 -8.27
CA LEU A 648 0.88 6.56 -9.08
C LEU A 648 1.66 5.43 -8.43
N VAL A 649 1.93 4.39 -9.20
CA VAL A 649 2.72 3.23 -8.77
C VAL A 649 3.94 3.15 -9.67
N SER A 650 5.13 3.22 -9.08
CA SER A 650 6.41 3.03 -9.79
C SER A 650 7.08 1.79 -9.24
N LEU A 651 7.26 0.76 -10.06
CA LEU A 651 7.92 -0.49 -9.67
C LEU A 651 9.17 -0.71 -10.52
N ASP A 652 10.19 -1.23 -9.88
CA ASP A 652 11.35 -1.85 -10.50
C ASP A 652 11.27 -3.36 -10.27
N TYR A 653 11.67 -4.15 -11.26
CA TYR A 653 11.62 -5.61 -11.21
C TYR A 653 12.90 -6.22 -11.74
N THR A 654 13.25 -7.38 -11.18
CA THR A 654 14.44 -8.16 -11.54
C THR A 654 14.05 -9.62 -11.75
N ASP A 655 14.61 -10.24 -12.80
CA ASP A 655 14.34 -11.62 -13.19
C ASP A 655 12.83 -11.94 -13.36
N LEU A 656 12.07 -10.96 -13.85
CA LEU A 656 10.63 -11.12 -14.08
C LEU A 656 10.39 -12.07 -15.27
N SER A 657 9.57 -13.09 -15.06
CA SER A 657 9.19 -14.04 -16.11
C SER A 657 7.68 -14.24 -16.17
N LEU A 658 7.15 -14.46 -17.37
CA LEU A 658 5.73 -14.75 -17.62
C LEU A 658 5.53 -16.24 -17.89
N ALA A 659 4.67 -16.90 -17.10
CA ALA A 659 4.36 -18.32 -17.28
C ALA A 659 3.57 -18.60 -18.58
N LYS A 660 2.81 -17.62 -19.05
CA LYS A 660 2.02 -17.69 -20.29
C LYS A 660 2.57 -16.69 -21.32
N PRO A 661 2.51 -17.01 -22.62
CA PRO A 661 2.89 -16.06 -23.66
C PRO A 661 2.02 -14.79 -23.60
N PHE A 662 2.65 -13.62 -23.74
CA PHE A 662 1.98 -12.33 -23.89
C PHE A 662 2.07 -11.88 -25.34
N GLU A 663 0.93 -11.66 -26.00
CA GLU A 663 0.85 -11.42 -27.46
C GLU A 663 1.64 -12.47 -28.29
N ASP A 664 1.47 -13.76 -27.97
CA ASP A 664 2.19 -14.88 -28.58
C ASP A 664 3.72 -14.87 -28.40
N GLN A 665 4.25 -14.07 -27.47
CA GLN A 665 5.68 -14.01 -27.14
C GLN A 665 5.95 -14.56 -25.74
N THR A 666 6.97 -15.40 -25.58
CA THR A 666 7.46 -15.79 -24.25
C THR A 666 8.43 -14.72 -23.74
N VAL A 667 8.23 -14.26 -22.50
CA VAL A 667 9.07 -13.24 -21.84
C VAL A 667 9.69 -13.85 -20.60
N THR A 668 11.02 -13.86 -20.53
CA THR A 668 11.80 -14.37 -19.40
C THR A 668 12.97 -13.45 -19.07
N GLU A 669 13.51 -13.56 -17.86
CA GLU A 669 14.70 -12.81 -17.40
C GLU A 669 14.55 -11.29 -17.64
N ALA A 670 13.37 -10.74 -17.34
CA ALA A 670 13.09 -9.32 -17.56
C ALA A 670 13.55 -8.48 -16.37
N ASP A 671 14.41 -7.51 -16.65
CA ASP A 671 14.86 -6.49 -15.71
C ASP A 671 14.42 -5.12 -16.21
N GLY A 672 13.76 -4.33 -15.38
CA GLY A 672 13.22 -3.05 -15.83
C GLY A 672 12.37 -2.33 -14.81
N SER A 673 11.62 -1.37 -15.32
CA SER A 673 10.68 -0.56 -14.54
C SER A 673 9.32 -0.49 -15.20
N ILE A 674 8.30 -0.28 -14.38
CA ILE A 674 6.92 -0.03 -14.77
C ILE A 674 6.36 1.11 -13.94
N THR A 675 5.82 2.13 -14.60
CA THR A 675 5.07 3.21 -13.96
C THR A 675 3.62 3.12 -14.40
N VAL A 676 2.71 2.99 -13.43
CA VAL A 676 1.28 2.85 -13.65
C VAL A 676 0.55 4.00 -12.98
N GLY A 677 -0.30 4.68 -13.74
CA GLY A 677 -1.27 5.65 -13.22
C GLY A 677 -2.66 5.36 -13.80
N PRO A 678 -3.67 6.22 -13.58
CA PRO A 678 -5.04 5.97 -14.01
C PRO A 678 -5.23 5.85 -15.54
N ASP A 679 -4.37 6.49 -16.34
CA ASP A 679 -4.57 6.63 -17.80
C ASP A 679 -3.72 5.66 -18.62
N GLN A 680 -2.51 5.32 -18.13
CA GLN A 680 -1.56 4.50 -18.86
C GLN A 680 -0.59 3.75 -17.91
N ALA A 681 0.00 2.68 -18.43
CA ALA A 681 1.20 2.05 -17.90
C ALA A 681 2.38 2.25 -18.88
N VAL A 682 3.52 2.67 -18.37
CA VAL A 682 4.78 2.83 -19.14
C VAL A 682 5.76 1.78 -18.64
N ILE A 683 6.31 0.99 -19.57
CA ILE A 683 7.20 -0.13 -19.26
C ILE A 683 8.50 0.05 -20.04
N SER A 684 9.63 -0.04 -19.34
CA SER A 684 10.97 -0.05 -19.93
C SER A 684 11.73 -1.25 -19.39
N ALA A 685 12.17 -2.15 -20.26
CA ALA A 685 12.76 -3.42 -19.83
C ALA A 685 13.87 -3.94 -20.75
N LYS A 686 14.78 -4.72 -20.20
CA LYS A 686 15.61 -5.67 -20.93
C LYS A 686 15.13 -7.07 -20.58
N ALA A 687 14.91 -7.92 -21.59
CA ALA A 687 14.37 -9.25 -21.39
C ALA A 687 14.84 -10.22 -22.47
N LEU A 688 14.54 -11.51 -22.29
CA LEU A 688 14.57 -12.49 -23.37
C LEU A 688 13.16 -12.66 -23.97
N LEU A 689 13.01 -12.31 -25.25
CA LEU A 689 11.78 -12.51 -26.01
C LEU A 689 11.93 -13.74 -26.92
N ASN A 690 11.21 -14.83 -26.65
CA ASN A 690 11.42 -16.13 -27.31
C ASN A 690 12.88 -16.60 -27.28
N GLY A 691 13.60 -16.31 -26.18
CA GLY A 691 15.04 -16.60 -26.03
C GLY A 691 15.98 -15.62 -26.75
N ILE A 692 15.46 -14.52 -27.30
CA ILE A 692 16.23 -13.49 -28.00
C ILE A 692 16.41 -12.27 -27.08
N PRO A 693 17.64 -11.79 -26.83
CA PRO A 693 17.85 -10.55 -26.08
C PRO A 693 17.12 -9.37 -26.72
N ALA A 694 16.28 -8.71 -25.92
CA ALA A 694 15.39 -7.64 -26.34
C ALA A 694 15.43 -6.46 -25.36
N GLU A 695 15.38 -5.24 -25.90
CA GLU A 695 15.04 -4.01 -25.16
C GLU A 695 13.60 -3.64 -25.51
N LEU A 696 12.79 -3.32 -24.51
CA LEU A 696 11.35 -3.08 -24.61
C LEU A 696 11.02 -1.68 -24.08
N ASP A 697 10.35 -0.86 -24.88
CA ASP A 697 9.77 0.43 -24.49
C ASP A 697 8.28 0.44 -24.87
N LEU A 698 7.41 0.29 -23.89
CA LEU A 698 5.98 0.07 -24.08
C LEU A 698 5.14 1.14 -23.38
N VAL A 699 4.05 1.55 -24.03
CA VAL A 699 2.99 2.37 -23.44
C VAL A 699 1.67 1.63 -23.63
N GLU A 700 1.00 1.32 -22.52
CA GLU A 700 -0.30 0.65 -22.49
C GLU A 700 -1.38 1.59 -21.96
N PRO A 701 -2.38 1.99 -22.76
CA PRO A 701 -3.51 2.76 -22.26
C PRO A 701 -4.39 1.92 -21.34
N LEU A 702 -4.87 2.52 -20.26
CA LEU A 702 -5.77 1.88 -19.27
C LEU A 702 -7.21 2.42 -19.36
N LYS A 703 -7.47 3.35 -20.29
CA LYS A 703 -8.78 3.90 -20.63
C LYS A 703 -8.93 3.98 -22.14
N ASP A 704 -10.17 3.91 -22.63
CA ASP A 704 -10.47 3.95 -24.08
C ASP A 704 -10.05 5.28 -24.74
N ASP A 705 -10.04 6.38 -23.99
CA ASP A 705 -9.62 7.73 -24.41
C ASP A 705 -8.17 8.07 -24.03
N GLY A 706 -7.39 7.06 -23.61
CA GLY A 706 -5.99 7.21 -23.22
C GLY A 706 -5.02 7.48 -24.39
N PRO A 707 -3.72 7.61 -24.10
CA PRO A 707 -2.69 7.80 -25.12
C PRO A 707 -2.59 6.59 -26.06
N GLN A 708 -2.06 6.80 -27.27
CA GLN A 708 -1.93 5.69 -28.22
C GLN A 708 -1.02 4.60 -27.68
N ARG A 709 -1.48 3.34 -27.79
CA ARG A 709 -0.65 2.17 -27.50
C ARG A 709 0.63 2.21 -28.35
N SER A 710 1.77 2.10 -27.67
CA SER A 710 3.11 2.09 -28.29
C SER A 710 3.85 0.82 -27.86
N ARG A 711 4.53 0.19 -28.82
CA ARG A 711 5.29 -1.05 -28.64
C ARG A 711 6.58 -0.95 -29.44
N LYS A 712 7.65 -0.51 -28.79
CA LYS A 712 8.99 -0.44 -29.40
C LYS A 712 9.83 -1.57 -28.83
N VAL A 713 10.37 -2.40 -29.71
CA VAL A 713 11.16 -3.59 -29.35
C VAL A 713 12.45 -3.57 -30.14
N ALA A 714 13.60 -3.64 -29.47
CA ALA A 714 14.90 -3.77 -30.12
C ALA A 714 15.49 -5.15 -29.84
N LEU A 715 15.58 -6.00 -30.85
CA LEU A 715 16.15 -7.35 -30.78
C LEU A 715 17.63 -7.33 -31.16
N VAL A 716 18.44 -8.12 -30.46
CA VAL A 716 19.84 -8.36 -30.83
C VAL A 716 19.96 -9.78 -31.39
N LEU A 717 20.26 -9.88 -32.68
CA LEU A 717 20.36 -11.14 -33.40
C LEU A 717 21.82 -11.48 -33.69
N ASP A 718 22.29 -12.63 -33.19
CA ASP A 718 23.57 -13.22 -33.56
C ASP A 718 23.39 -14.41 -34.53
N ASP A 719 24.49 -15.05 -34.92
CA ASP A 719 24.46 -16.20 -35.82
C ASP A 719 23.69 -17.40 -35.23
N LYS A 720 23.80 -17.64 -33.92
CA LYS A 720 23.16 -18.76 -33.23
C LYS A 720 21.64 -18.57 -33.19
N ILE A 721 21.20 -17.38 -32.77
CA ILE A 721 19.78 -16.99 -32.71
C ILE A 721 19.18 -17.02 -34.11
N ARG A 722 19.86 -16.44 -35.11
CA ARG A 722 19.38 -16.44 -36.49
C ARG A 722 19.26 -17.85 -37.05
N ALA A 723 20.23 -18.73 -36.80
CA ALA A 723 20.15 -20.13 -37.23
C ALA A 723 18.97 -20.89 -36.58
N ALA A 724 18.64 -20.58 -35.33
CA ALA A 724 17.54 -21.22 -34.62
C ALA A 724 16.16 -20.66 -35.01
N ALA A 725 16.00 -19.33 -35.02
CA ALA A 725 14.71 -18.68 -35.19
C ALA A 725 14.38 -18.29 -36.64
N MET A 726 15.40 -18.06 -37.47
CA MET A 726 15.28 -17.54 -38.84
C MET A 726 16.25 -18.25 -39.82
N PRO A 727 16.24 -19.59 -39.92
CA PRO A 727 17.26 -20.36 -40.65
C PRO A 727 17.36 -19.99 -42.13
N GLY A 728 16.27 -19.51 -42.75
CA GLY A 728 16.28 -19.05 -44.15
C GLY A 728 17.09 -17.78 -44.39
N LEU A 729 17.39 -17.00 -43.34
CA LEU A 729 18.19 -15.78 -43.42
C LEU A 729 19.70 -16.06 -43.28
N SER A 730 20.08 -17.20 -42.69
CA SER A 730 21.49 -17.56 -42.43
C SER A 730 22.39 -17.61 -43.67
N PRO A 731 21.93 -18.05 -44.86
CA PRO A 731 22.74 -17.99 -46.08
C PRO A 731 23.00 -16.57 -46.59
N LEU A 732 22.19 -15.60 -46.17
CA LEU A 732 22.23 -14.22 -46.64
C LEU A 732 22.90 -13.29 -45.64
N LEU A 733 22.75 -13.54 -44.34
CA LEU A 733 23.20 -12.64 -43.29
C LEU A 733 24.00 -13.40 -42.24
N SER A 734 25.18 -12.89 -41.91
CA SER A 734 26.02 -13.38 -40.81
C SER A 734 26.54 -12.24 -39.93
N GLY A 735 26.89 -12.52 -38.68
CA GLY A 735 27.28 -11.52 -37.68
C GLY A 735 26.10 -10.88 -36.91
N THR A 736 26.43 -10.00 -35.98
CA THR A 736 25.46 -9.38 -35.05
C THR A 736 24.67 -8.26 -35.70
N THR A 737 23.35 -8.25 -35.48
CA THR A 737 22.42 -7.28 -36.07
C THR A 737 21.45 -6.76 -34.99
N LYS A 738 21.29 -5.44 -34.86
CA LYS A 738 20.25 -4.85 -33.99
C LYS A 738 19.02 -4.53 -34.84
N VAL A 739 17.87 -5.11 -34.48
CA VAL A 739 16.60 -4.97 -35.20
C VAL A 739 15.61 -4.23 -34.31
N ALA A 740 15.26 -3.00 -34.68
CA ALA A 740 14.20 -2.23 -34.06
C ALA A 740 12.86 -2.51 -34.75
N ILE A 741 11.84 -2.81 -33.96
CA ILE A 741 10.45 -3.05 -34.38
C ILE A 741 9.60 -2.03 -33.64
N ASP A 742 8.87 -1.21 -34.39
CA ASP A 742 7.91 -0.24 -33.86
C ASP A 742 6.50 -0.62 -34.32
N LYS A 743 5.67 -0.99 -33.36
CA LYS A 743 4.24 -1.32 -33.52
C LYS A 743 3.37 -0.26 -32.84
N SER A 744 3.69 1.02 -33.08
CA SER A 744 2.86 2.16 -32.65
C SER A 744 1.79 2.47 -33.71
N GLY A 745 0.52 2.55 -33.32
CA GLY A 745 -0.54 3.13 -34.16
C GLY A 745 -1.19 2.24 -35.25
N GLY A 746 -1.28 0.92 -35.06
CA GLY A 746 -2.02 0.03 -35.98
C GLY A 746 -1.53 -1.43 -35.94
N GLY A 747 -1.99 -2.26 -36.88
CA GLY A 747 -1.58 -3.67 -37.02
C GLY A 747 -0.24 -3.88 -37.76
N ASN A 748 0.30 -2.84 -38.41
CA ASN A 748 1.55 -2.91 -39.15
C ASN A 748 2.75 -2.67 -38.23
N GLN A 749 3.89 -3.27 -38.56
CA GLN A 749 5.13 -3.17 -37.79
C GLN A 749 6.20 -2.49 -38.65
N ASN A 750 6.69 -1.32 -38.21
CA ASN A 750 7.83 -0.69 -38.85
C ASN A 750 9.11 -1.35 -38.35
N VAL A 751 9.88 -1.95 -39.25
CA VAL A 751 11.11 -2.66 -38.91
C VAL A 751 12.32 -1.95 -39.49
N SER A 752 13.37 -1.83 -38.68
CA SER A 752 14.64 -1.22 -39.04
C SER A 752 15.78 -2.04 -38.47
N ALA A 753 16.71 -2.50 -39.31
CA ALA A 753 17.90 -3.22 -38.83
C ALA A 753 19.19 -2.53 -39.27
N ASP A 754 20.13 -2.39 -38.32
CA ASP A 754 21.49 -1.93 -38.59
C ASP A 754 22.35 -3.13 -39.01
N LEU A 755 22.82 -3.09 -40.26
CA LEU A 755 23.61 -4.15 -40.89
C LEU A 755 25.12 -3.82 -40.89
N THR A 756 25.57 -2.76 -40.22
CA THR A 756 26.97 -2.31 -40.24
C THR A 756 27.93 -3.42 -39.82
N ASN A 757 27.63 -4.10 -38.71
CA ASN A 757 28.44 -5.19 -38.16
C ASN A 757 28.13 -6.57 -38.78
N ALA A 758 27.12 -6.64 -39.65
CA ALA A 758 26.75 -7.87 -40.33
C ALA A 758 27.43 -7.96 -41.70
N ARG A 759 27.71 -9.18 -42.14
CA ARG A 759 28.06 -9.50 -43.52
C ARG A 759 26.77 -9.92 -44.24
N LEU A 760 26.51 -9.30 -45.39
CA LEU A 760 25.35 -9.59 -46.23
C LEU A 760 25.86 -10.22 -47.54
N ASP A 761 25.53 -11.48 -47.79
CA ASP A 761 25.89 -12.20 -49.00
C ASP A 761 24.63 -12.41 -49.87
N ILE A 762 24.76 -12.17 -51.18
CA ILE A 762 23.75 -12.50 -52.19
C ILE A 762 24.39 -13.49 -53.16
N PRO A 763 24.42 -14.80 -52.80
CA PRO A 763 25.23 -15.78 -53.53
C PRO A 763 24.89 -15.89 -55.01
N TRP A 764 23.62 -15.77 -55.38
CA TRP A 764 23.16 -15.86 -56.77
C TRP A 764 23.50 -14.62 -57.63
N ALA A 765 23.90 -13.51 -57.01
CA ALA A 765 24.37 -12.31 -57.71
C ALA A 765 25.92 -12.19 -57.68
N GLY A 766 26.60 -13.12 -57.01
CA GLY A 766 28.05 -13.03 -56.80
C GLY A 766 28.47 -11.78 -56.01
N TRP A 767 27.57 -11.25 -55.17
CA TRP A 767 27.76 -9.98 -54.46
C TRP A 767 27.76 -10.18 -52.96
N SER A 768 28.59 -9.41 -52.25
CA SER A 768 28.57 -9.36 -50.79
C SER A 768 28.97 -7.99 -50.24
N LYS A 769 28.39 -7.65 -49.09
CA LYS A 769 28.81 -6.57 -48.21
C LYS A 769 29.63 -7.14 -47.07
N GLY A 770 30.87 -6.67 -46.89
CA GLY A 770 31.68 -7.01 -45.72
C GLY A 770 31.15 -6.41 -44.41
N ALA A 771 31.54 -7.01 -43.28
CA ALA A 771 31.33 -6.43 -41.96
C ALA A 771 32.13 -5.11 -41.81
N GLY A 772 31.57 -4.14 -41.09
CA GLY A 772 32.13 -2.79 -40.91
C GLY A 772 31.71 -1.77 -41.98
N VAL A 773 31.09 -2.20 -43.08
CA VAL A 773 30.51 -1.30 -44.08
C VAL A 773 29.11 -0.86 -43.61
N PRO A 774 28.86 0.44 -43.38
CA PRO A 774 27.57 0.93 -42.92
C PRO A 774 26.46 0.59 -43.92
N ALA A 775 25.39 0.00 -43.41
CA ALA A 775 24.20 -0.31 -44.18
C ALA A 775 23.01 -0.48 -43.25
N LYS A 776 21.82 -0.14 -43.74
CA LYS A 776 20.57 -0.23 -43.00
C LYS A 776 19.51 -0.87 -43.89
N VAL A 777 18.62 -1.65 -43.29
CA VAL A 777 17.40 -2.09 -43.97
C VAL A 777 16.18 -1.60 -43.20
N THR A 778 15.19 -1.08 -43.92
CA THR A 778 13.88 -0.69 -43.37
C THR A 778 12.75 -1.28 -44.20
N PHE A 779 11.66 -1.66 -43.55
CA PHE A 779 10.43 -2.09 -44.23
C PHE A 779 9.23 -2.03 -43.27
N VAL A 780 8.02 -1.98 -43.84
CA VAL A 780 6.77 -2.16 -43.10
C VAL A 780 6.37 -3.63 -43.23
N MET A 781 6.28 -4.32 -42.10
CA MET A 781 5.84 -5.71 -42.02
C MET A 781 4.35 -5.79 -41.67
N ALA A 782 3.60 -6.53 -42.47
CA ALA A 782 2.24 -6.94 -42.15
C ALA A 782 2.12 -8.47 -42.24
N LYS A 783 1.40 -9.06 -41.28
CA LYS A 783 1.20 -10.51 -41.20
C LYS A 783 -0.30 -10.81 -41.25
N SER A 784 -0.70 -11.69 -42.16
CA SER A 784 -2.08 -12.18 -42.30
C SER A 784 -2.08 -13.69 -42.50
N GLY A 785 -2.52 -14.44 -41.49
CA GLY A 785 -2.39 -15.89 -41.47
C GLY A 785 -0.92 -16.33 -41.63
N ASN A 786 -0.64 -17.08 -42.70
CA ASN A 786 0.69 -17.58 -43.02
C ASN A 786 1.45 -16.71 -44.04
N THR A 787 0.88 -15.57 -44.42
CA THR A 787 1.49 -14.62 -45.36
C THR A 787 2.11 -13.46 -44.59
N THR A 788 3.37 -13.16 -44.90
CA THR A 788 4.08 -11.98 -44.41
C THR A 788 4.44 -11.11 -45.60
N THR A 789 4.00 -9.86 -45.60
CA THR A 789 4.37 -8.86 -46.60
C THR A 789 5.33 -7.86 -45.98
N LEU A 790 6.46 -7.63 -46.65
CA LEU A 790 7.42 -6.57 -46.35
C LEU A 790 7.26 -5.51 -47.44
N SER A 791 6.50 -4.45 -47.16
CA SER A 791 6.33 -3.32 -48.06
C SER A 791 7.33 -2.22 -47.76
N ASP A 792 7.56 -1.32 -48.71
CA ASP A 792 8.55 -0.24 -48.58
C ASP A 792 9.93 -0.76 -48.14
N PHE A 793 10.31 -1.93 -48.65
CA PHE A 793 11.62 -2.53 -48.39
C PHE A 793 12.70 -1.64 -48.99
N ASP A 794 13.57 -1.12 -48.14
CA ASP A 794 14.69 -0.28 -48.51
C ASP A 794 15.95 -0.79 -47.81
N LEU A 795 16.83 -1.43 -48.58
CA LEU A 795 18.20 -1.73 -48.18
C LEU A 795 19.08 -0.61 -48.71
N ASP A 796 19.68 0.17 -47.83
CA ASP A 796 20.51 1.32 -48.18
C ASP A 796 21.94 1.15 -47.66
N GLY A 797 22.90 1.46 -48.53
CA GLY A 797 24.32 1.48 -48.23
C GLY A 797 25.05 2.47 -49.13
N LYS A 798 26.30 2.81 -48.81
CA LYS A 798 27.05 3.87 -49.52
C LYS A 798 27.19 3.63 -51.03
N SER A 799 27.24 2.38 -51.49
CA SER A 799 27.50 2.01 -52.89
C SER A 799 26.50 1.03 -53.47
N PHE A 800 25.42 0.73 -52.75
CA PHE A 800 24.39 -0.22 -53.17
C PHE A 800 23.05 0.18 -52.54
N SER A 801 21.95 -0.11 -53.23
CA SER A 801 20.59 0.13 -52.73
C SER A 801 19.61 -0.87 -53.35
N VAL A 802 18.64 -1.37 -52.58
CA VAL A 802 17.55 -2.20 -53.09
C VAL A 802 16.22 -1.68 -52.55
N LYS A 803 15.29 -1.34 -53.44
CA LYS A 803 13.96 -0.81 -53.09
C LYS A 803 12.84 -1.65 -53.69
N GLY A 804 11.82 -1.99 -52.90
CA GLY A 804 10.64 -2.70 -53.39
C GLY A 804 9.79 -3.38 -52.32
N ASP A 805 9.22 -4.52 -52.67
CA ASP A 805 8.32 -5.30 -51.81
C ASP A 805 8.65 -6.79 -51.85
N VAL A 806 8.46 -7.47 -50.72
CA VAL A 806 8.68 -8.92 -50.58
C VAL A 806 7.44 -9.56 -49.96
N THR A 807 7.05 -10.73 -50.48
CA THR A 807 5.97 -11.54 -49.93
C THR A 807 6.48 -12.94 -49.62
N LEU A 808 6.28 -13.34 -48.37
CA LEU A 808 6.63 -14.65 -47.84
C LEU A 808 5.34 -15.42 -47.54
N VAL A 809 5.32 -16.71 -47.86
CA VAL A 809 4.23 -17.63 -47.48
C VAL A 809 4.84 -18.81 -46.73
N ASN A 810 4.39 -19.06 -45.51
CA ASN A 810 5.01 -20.03 -44.58
C ASN A 810 6.51 -19.77 -44.39
N GLY A 811 6.93 -18.50 -44.36
CA GLY A 811 8.34 -18.10 -44.22
C GLY A 811 9.21 -18.29 -45.47
N ALA A 812 8.69 -18.87 -46.56
CA ALA A 812 9.43 -19.02 -47.82
C ALA A 812 9.07 -17.91 -48.82
N LEU A 813 10.04 -17.52 -49.67
CA LEU A 813 9.83 -16.53 -50.73
C LEU A 813 8.72 -16.97 -51.68
N SER A 814 7.65 -16.17 -51.78
CA SER A 814 6.57 -16.33 -52.76
C SER A 814 6.75 -15.38 -53.93
N SER A 815 7.00 -14.09 -53.64
CA SER A 815 7.36 -13.09 -54.65
C SER A 815 8.23 -12.00 -54.07
N ALA A 816 9.08 -11.40 -54.90
CA ALA A 816 9.75 -10.14 -54.62
C ALA A 816 9.63 -9.23 -55.85
N ARG A 817 9.40 -7.94 -55.64
CA ARG A 817 9.38 -6.94 -56.70
C ARG A 817 10.21 -5.76 -56.26
N PHE A 818 11.40 -5.64 -56.81
CA PHE A 818 12.31 -4.54 -56.58
C PHE A 818 12.22 -3.55 -57.73
N SER A 819 11.74 -2.34 -57.45
CA SER A 819 11.68 -1.25 -58.42
C SER A 819 13.08 -0.70 -58.74
N LYS A 820 14.02 -0.85 -57.81
CA LYS A 820 15.43 -0.50 -57.99
C LYS A 820 16.34 -1.50 -57.30
N VAL A 821 17.34 -1.99 -58.01
CA VAL A 821 18.44 -2.82 -57.53
C VAL A 821 19.72 -2.22 -58.07
N ALA A 822 20.55 -1.73 -57.15
CA ALA A 822 21.89 -1.28 -57.44
C ALA A 822 22.85 -2.00 -56.51
N LEU A 823 23.64 -2.97 -57.00
CA LEU A 823 24.60 -3.71 -56.17
C LEU A 823 26.01 -3.12 -56.31
N ASN A 824 26.30 -2.53 -57.47
CA ASN A 824 27.50 -1.77 -57.78
C ASN A 824 27.15 -0.31 -58.13
N ARG A 825 28.17 0.55 -58.14
CA ARG A 825 28.02 1.92 -58.63
C ARG A 825 27.63 1.90 -60.11
N GLY A 826 26.49 2.52 -60.43
CA GLY A 826 25.99 2.65 -61.80
C GLY A 826 24.96 1.59 -62.20
N ASP A 827 24.70 0.60 -61.35
CA ASP A 827 23.57 -0.32 -61.56
C ASP A 827 22.24 0.44 -61.40
N ASP A 828 21.33 0.22 -62.35
CA ASP A 828 19.96 0.74 -62.33
C ASP A 828 19.02 -0.25 -63.04
N VAL A 829 18.62 -1.29 -62.31
CA VAL A 829 17.68 -2.31 -62.80
C VAL A 829 16.53 -2.56 -61.83
N ALA A 830 15.37 -2.87 -62.37
CA ALA A 830 14.26 -3.47 -61.64
C ALA A 830 14.35 -5.00 -61.71
N VAL A 831 14.01 -5.67 -60.62
CA VAL A 831 14.05 -7.14 -60.52
C VAL A 831 12.73 -7.64 -59.96
N SER A 832 12.10 -8.60 -60.63
CA SER A 832 10.93 -9.31 -60.10
C SER A 832 11.20 -10.80 -60.01
N VAL A 833 10.86 -11.40 -58.87
CA VAL A 833 10.96 -12.84 -58.61
C VAL A 833 9.57 -13.35 -58.27
N LYS A 834 9.12 -14.39 -58.95
CA LYS A 834 7.86 -15.07 -58.64
C LYS A 834 8.08 -16.57 -58.55
N ARG A 835 7.64 -17.16 -57.44
CA ARG A 835 7.63 -18.61 -57.27
C ARG A 835 6.37 -19.21 -57.89
N SER A 836 6.53 -20.29 -58.64
CA SER A 836 5.45 -21.11 -59.20
C SER A 836 5.79 -22.58 -58.99
N GLY A 837 5.21 -23.21 -57.96
CA GLY A 837 5.58 -24.56 -57.53
C GLY A 837 7.03 -24.65 -57.05
N LYS A 838 7.83 -25.53 -57.67
CA LYS A 838 9.29 -25.68 -57.43
C LYS A 838 10.15 -24.87 -58.40
N SER A 839 9.58 -23.81 -58.99
CA SER A 839 10.28 -22.99 -59.97
C SER A 839 10.24 -21.51 -59.60
N TYR A 840 11.33 -20.80 -59.90
CA TYR A 840 11.42 -19.35 -59.78
C TYR A 840 11.51 -18.72 -61.17
N ALA A 841 10.65 -17.73 -61.43
CA ALA A 841 10.74 -16.85 -62.58
C ALA A 841 11.33 -15.51 -62.13
N VAL A 842 12.47 -15.15 -62.70
CA VAL A 842 13.20 -13.91 -62.43
C VAL A 842 13.16 -13.04 -63.68
N ASN A 843 12.64 -11.82 -63.59
CA ASN A 843 12.75 -10.84 -64.66
C ASN A 843 13.61 -9.67 -64.20
N VAL A 844 14.57 -9.27 -65.03
CA VAL A 844 15.48 -8.15 -64.80
C VAL A 844 15.29 -7.15 -65.94
N SER A 845 15.05 -5.88 -65.63
CA SER A 845 14.90 -4.85 -66.67
C SER A 845 15.43 -3.50 -66.21
N GLY A 846 16.17 -2.77 -67.04
CA GLY A 846 16.61 -1.42 -66.68
C GLY A 846 17.67 -0.82 -67.59
N GLU A 847 18.27 0.27 -67.10
CA GLU A 847 19.19 1.08 -67.90
C GLU A 847 20.61 0.53 -67.91
N ALA A 848 21.13 0.11 -66.74
CA ALA A 848 22.52 -0.29 -66.61
C ALA A 848 22.73 -1.41 -65.59
N LEU A 849 23.61 -2.37 -65.91
CA LEU A 849 24.01 -3.45 -65.00
C LEU A 849 25.49 -3.79 -65.16
N ASP A 850 26.22 -3.90 -64.05
CA ASP A 850 27.57 -4.43 -64.01
C ASP A 850 27.55 -5.97 -63.92
N ALA A 851 27.94 -6.63 -65.01
CA ALA A 851 27.94 -8.08 -65.11
C ALA A 851 29.22 -8.73 -64.59
N ARG A 852 30.25 -7.98 -64.17
CA ARG A 852 31.57 -8.56 -63.84
C ARG A 852 31.50 -9.62 -62.74
N SER A 853 30.69 -9.40 -61.71
CA SER A 853 30.48 -10.37 -60.61
C SER A 853 29.79 -11.64 -61.11
N LEU A 854 28.78 -11.50 -61.97
CA LEU A 854 28.08 -12.63 -62.58
C LEU A 854 29.02 -13.41 -63.53
N ILE A 855 29.77 -12.71 -64.39
CA ILE A 855 30.74 -13.30 -65.31
C ILE A 855 31.79 -14.09 -64.53
N LYS A 856 32.34 -13.54 -63.44
CA LYS A 856 33.24 -14.28 -62.54
C LYS A 856 32.57 -15.53 -61.99
N GLN A 857 31.37 -15.40 -61.43
CA GLN A 857 30.63 -16.53 -60.88
C GLN A 857 30.41 -17.66 -61.90
N PHE A 858 30.16 -17.33 -63.17
CA PHE A 858 30.00 -18.33 -64.24
C PHE A 858 31.32 -18.85 -64.83
N THR A 859 32.43 -18.11 -64.72
CA THR A 859 33.73 -18.48 -65.33
C THR A 859 34.74 -19.09 -64.37
N SER A 860 34.75 -18.75 -63.07
CA SER A 860 35.84 -19.10 -62.15
C SER A 860 35.57 -20.28 -61.21
N ASP A 861 34.31 -20.70 -61.00
CA ASP A 861 33.99 -21.73 -59.99
C ASP A 861 32.69 -22.48 -60.32
N VAL A 862 32.77 -23.55 -61.10
CA VAL A 862 31.61 -24.40 -61.41
C VAL A 862 31.14 -25.18 -60.18
N ASP A 863 32.01 -25.42 -59.19
CA ASP A 863 31.69 -26.22 -57.99
C ASP A 863 30.93 -25.43 -56.91
N THR A 864 31.07 -24.09 -56.87
CA THR A 864 30.50 -23.24 -55.81
C THR A 864 29.17 -22.60 -56.24
N ALA A 865 29.00 -22.32 -57.53
CA ALA A 865 27.79 -21.71 -58.08
C ALA A 865 26.57 -22.65 -58.10
N THR A 866 26.78 -23.98 -58.16
CA THR A 866 25.68 -24.98 -58.24
C THR A 866 25.41 -25.74 -56.94
N LYS A 867 26.21 -25.56 -55.87
CA LYS A 867 25.99 -26.25 -54.57
C LYS A 867 25.03 -25.50 -53.65
N THR A 868 24.83 -24.20 -53.85
CA THR A 868 24.05 -23.33 -52.96
C THR A 868 22.62 -23.09 -53.44
N THR A 869 22.30 -23.42 -54.70
CA THR A 869 20.94 -23.42 -55.24
C THR A 869 20.39 -24.83 -55.17
N GLY A 870 19.27 -25.03 -54.46
CA GLY A 870 18.62 -26.34 -54.36
C GLY A 870 18.19 -26.90 -55.72
N SER A 871 17.52 -28.05 -55.73
CA SER A 871 17.02 -28.72 -56.95
C SER A 871 15.93 -27.95 -57.72
N ASP A 872 15.61 -26.73 -57.34
CA ASP A 872 14.52 -25.94 -57.91
C ASP A 872 14.89 -25.42 -59.31
N ALA A 873 13.90 -25.35 -60.20
CA ALA A 873 14.11 -24.82 -61.53
C ALA A 873 14.08 -23.29 -61.54
N ILE A 874 14.97 -22.66 -62.30
CA ILE A 874 15.07 -21.21 -62.40
C ILE A 874 14.92 -20.81 -63.87
N SER A 875 14.10 -19.80 -64.12
CA SER A 875 14.01 -19.10 -65.40
C SER A 875 14.35 -17.63 -65.17
N VAL A 876 15.25 -17.08 -65.97
CA VAL A 876 15.69 -15.69 -65.92
C VAL A 876 15.45 -15.06 -67.29
N SER A 877 14.72 -13.96 -67.33
CA SER A 877 14.62 -13.08 -68.50
C SER A 877 15.24 -11.73 -68.15
N ALA A 878 16.10 -11.18 -69.00
CA ALA A 878 16.72 -9.88 -68.79
C ALA A 878 16.64 -9.00 -70.04
N ASP A 879 16.24 -7.75 -69.87
CA ASP A 879 16.25 -6.69 -70.90
C ASP A 879 16.95 -5.45 -70.34
N VAL A 880 18.23 -5.26 -70.68
CA VAL A 880 19.09 -4.22 -70.09
C VAL A 880 19.75 -3.38 -71.18
N ASN A 881 19.63 -2.06 -71.09
CA ASN A 881 20.13 -1.15 -72.14
C ASN A 881 21.66 -1.12 -72.22
N SER A 882 22.36 -1.17 -71.07
CA SER A 882 23.82 -1.13 -70.99
C SER A 882 24.36 -2.16 -69.98
N LEU A 883 25.24 -3.05 -70.44
CA LEU A 883 25.84 -4.10 -69.63
C LEU A 883 27.37 -3.89 -69.58
N THR A 884 27.92 -3.67 -68.40
CA THR A 884 29.37 -3.45 -68.20
C THR A 884 30.07 -4.76 -67.88
N GLY A 885 31.17 -5.05 -68.58
CA GLY A 885 32.01 -6.23 -68.38
C GLY A 885 33.43 -5.86 -67.96
N PHE A 886 34.37 -6.76 -68.26
CA PHE A 886 35.79 -6.53 -68.00
C PHE A 886 36.46 -5.65 -69.07
N HIS A 887 37.62 -5.08 -68.72
CA HIS A 887 38.41 -4.19 -69.60
C HIS A 887 37.61 -3.00 -70.16
N ASP A 888 36.71 -2.44 -69.35
CA ASP A 888 35.83 -1.31 -69.71
C ASP A 888 34.93 -1.56 -70.93
N GLU A 889 34.71 -2.82 -71.30
CA GLU A 889 33.78 -3.19 -72.37
C GLU A 889 32.33 -3.02 -71.92
N VAL A 890 31.52 -2.41 -72.79
CA VAL A 890 30.10 -2.19 -72.59
C VAL A 890 29.34 -2.82 -73.75
N LEU A 891 28.37 -3.67 -73.43
CA LEU A 891 27.43 -4.22 -74.39
C LEU A 891 26.09 -3.48 -74.26
N SER A 892 25.52 -3.05 -75.38
CA SER A 892 24.22 -2.40 -75.41
C SER A 892 23.09 -3.35 -75.84
N ASN A 893 21.87 -3.05 -75.39
CA ASN A 893 20.64 -3.76 -75.76
C ASN A 893 20.70 -5.27 -75.47
N LEU A 894 21.08 -5.64 -74.24
CA LEU A 894 21.09 -7.02 -73.80
C LEU A 894 19.64 -7.55 -73.73
N LYS A 895 19.37 -8.63 -74.45
CA LYS A 895 18.24 -9.53 -74.18
C LYS A 895 18.76 -10.91 -73.84
N LEU A 896 18.33 -11.45 -72.70
CA LEU A 896 18.73 -12.76 -72.22
C LEU A 896 17.50 -13.55 -71.79
N ASP A 897 17.39 -14.79 -72.26
CA ASP A 897 16.48 -15.80 -71.71
C ASP A 897 17.32 -17.00 -71.30
N TYR A 898 17.26 -17.35 -70.02
CA TYR A 898 18.01 -18.45 -69.43
C TYR A 898 17.06 -19.34 -68.62
N SER A 899 17.21 -20.65 -68.73
CA SER A 899 16.50 -21.60 -67.88
C SER A 899 17.39 -22.76 -67.48
N ALA A 900 17.29 -23.16 -66.22
CA ALA A 900 18.04 -24.28 -65.65
C ALA A 900 17.22 -25.01 -64.59
N ALA A 901 17.56 -26.28 -64.35
CA ALA A 901 17.06 -27.09 -63.24
C ALA A 901 18.23 -27.82 -62.58
N GLY A 902 18.56 -27.43 -61.35
CA GLY A 902 19.81 -27.84 -60.70
C GLY A 902 21.04 -27.44 -61.54
N SER A 903 21.95 -28.37 -61.80
CA SER A 903 23.14 -28.15 -62.64
C SER A 903 22.87 -28.22 -64.15
N ARG A 904 21.66 -28.61 -64.59
CA ARG A 904 21.32 -28.75 -66.01
C ARG A 904 20.78 -27.44 -66.58
N VAL A 905 21.44 -26.91 -67.61
CA VAL A 905 20.95 -25.77 -68.39
C VAL A 905 19.99 -26.26 -69.46
N ASN A 906 18.73 -25.86 -69.38
CA ASN A 906 17.67 -26.25 -70.33
C ASN A 906 17.65 -25.34 -71.57
N GLY A 907 18.00 -24.06 -71.41
CA GLY A 907 18.07 -23.12 -72.52
C GLY A 907 18.83 -21.86 -72.17
N LEU A 908 19.55 -21.31 -73.15
CA LEU A 908 20.12 -19.96 -73.10
C LEU A 908 19.90 -19.30 -74.45
N LYS A 909 19.43 -18.06 -74.46
CA LYS A 909 19.40 -17.19 -75.63
C LYS A 909 19.90 -15.83 -75.19
N VAL A 910 20.91 -15.31 -75.87
CA VAL A 910 21.45 -13.97 -75.62
C VAL A 910 21.55 -13.23 -76.94
N SER A 911 21.10 -11.98 -76.94
CA SER A 911 21.41 -11.00 -77.98
C SER A 911 21.91 -9.71 -77.34
N ALA A 912 23.00 -9.15 -77.84
CA ALA A 912 23.53 -7.86 -77.40
C ALA A 912 24.29 -7.19 -78.55
N THR A 913 24.71 -5.95 -78.37
CA THR A 913 25.47 -5.18 -79.37
C THR A 913 26.77 -4.67 -78.75
N ALA A 914 27.92 -4.99 -79.35
CA ALA A 914 29.21 -4.47 -78.90
C ALA A 914 29.31 -2.95 -79.15
N SER A 915 30.25 -2.27 -78.48
CA SER A 915 30.54 -0.84 -78.69
C SER A 915 30.85 -0.47 -80.15
N SER A 916 31.34 -1.43 -80.94
CA SER A 916 31.60 -1.29 -82.38
C SER A 916 30.33 -1.30 -83.25
N GLY A 917 29.15 -1.59 -82.67
CA GLY A 917 27.90 -1.81 -83.38
C GLY A 917 27.68 -3.25 -83.84
N ALA A 918 28.62 -4.17 -83.58
CA ALA A 918 28.52 -5.57 -83.96
C ALA A 918 27.48 -6.32 -83.12
N ALA A 919 26.58 -7.06 -83.78
CA ALA A 919 25.61 -7.91 -83.10
C ALA A 919 26.27 -9.16 -82.52
N ILE A 920 25.90 -9.50 -81.29
CA ILE A 920 26.34 -10.68 -80.55
C ILE A 920 25.12 -11.57 -80.36
N THR A 921 25.24 -12.85 -80.73
CA THR A 921 24.18 -13.84 -80.50
C THR A 921 24.77 -15.09 -79.87
N ILE A 922 24.12 -15.60 -78.82
CA ILE A 922 24.47 -16.87 -78.16
C ILE A 922 23.17 -17.67 -78.02
N SER A 923 23.19 -18.93 -78.40
CA SER A 923 22.07 -19.83 -78.19
C SER A 923 22.56 -21.19 -77.70
N ASN A 924 21.99 -21.67 -76.61
CA ASN A 924 22.15 -23.02 -76.11
C ASN A 924 20.80 -23.72 -76.14
N THR A 925 20.64 -24.69 -77.03
CA THR A 925 19.40 -25.47 -77.16
C THR A 925 19.63 -26.89 -76.66
N ALA A 926 18.76 -27.37 -75.78
CA ALA A 926 18.74 -28.76 -75.32
C ALA A 926 17.51 -29.49 -75.91
N GLY A 927 17.72 -30.69 -76.44
CA GLY A 927 16.68 -31.53 -77.05
C GLY A 927 17.21 -32.93 -77.37
N ASP A 928 16.35 -33.96 -77.28
CA ASP A 928 16.68 -35.36 -77.62
C ASP A 928 17.95 -35.93 -76.94
N GLY A 929 18.20 -35.52 -75.68
CA GLY A 929 19.38 -35.93 -74.91
C GLY A 929 20.68 -35.21 -75.31
N GLN A 930 20.64 -34.35 -76.33
CA GLN A 930 21.77 -33.55 -76.80
C GLN A 930 21.62 -32.07 -76.45
N ARG A 931 22.75 -31.38 -76.44
CA ARG A 931 22.87 -29.94 -76.17
C ARG A 931 23.77 -29.33 -77.22
N MET A 932 23.34 -28.21 -77.82
CA MET A 932 24.10 -27.45 -78.81
C MET A 932 24.27 -26.01 -78.34
N LEU A 933 25.51 -25.53 -78.29
CA LEU A 933 25.88 -24.16 -77.99
C LEU A 933 26.47 -23.50 -79.23
N ASN A 934 25.79 -22.47 -79.72
CA ASN A 934 26.22 -21.64 -80.83
C ASN A 934 26.45 -20.21 -80.34
N MET A 935 27.49 -19.57 -80.85
CA MET A 935 27.75 -18.15 -80.64
C MET A 935 28.30 -17.52 -81.92
N LYS A 936 27.86 -16.30 -82.22
CA LYS A 936 28.31 -15.53 -83.39
C LYS A 936 28.42 -14.04 -83.07
N SER A 937 29.49 -13.41 -83.54
CA SER A 937 29.69 -11.95 -83.49
C SER A 937 30.55 -11.46 -84.64
N ALA A 938 30.38 -10.19 -85.02
CA ALA A 938 31.27 -9.47 -85.94
C ALA A 938 32.41 -8.70 -85.21
N ASP A 939 32.44 -8.80 -83.88
CA ASP A 939 33.52 -8.28 -83.02
C ASP A 939 33.86 -9.32 -81.94
N ALA A 940 34.88 -10.11 -82.21
CA ALA A 940 35.40 -11.16 -81.36
C ALA A 940 36.18 -10.58 -80.18
N GLY A 941 36.98 -9.55 -80.46
CA GLY A 941 37.79 -8.86 -79.48
C GLY A 941 36.96 -8.27 -78.34
N ALA A 942 35.85 -7.60 -78.66
CA ALA A 942 34.94 -7.05 -77.66
C ALA A 942 34.39 -8.13 -76.71
N ILE A 943 34.03 -9.31 -77.21
CA ILE A 943 33.48 -10.38 -76.36
C ILE A 943 34.54 -11.02 -75.48
N LEU A 944 35.72 -11.30 -76.03
CA LEU A 944 36.80 -11.92 -75.27
C LEU A 944 37.30 -10.99 -74.16
N ARG A 945 37.37 -9.69 -74.41
CA ARG A 945 37.60 -8.67 -73.38
C ARG A 945 36.45 -8.61 -72.37
N PHE A 946 35.21 -8.46 -72.84
CA PHE A 946 34.05 -8.37 -71.96
C PHE A 946 33.95 -9.53 -70.96
N LEU A 947 34.23 -10.76 -71.42
CA LEU A 947 34.20 -11.99 -70.61
C LEU A 947 35.49 -12.27 -69.83
N ASN A 948 36.52 -11.43 -69.94
CA ASN A 948 37.85 -11.64 -69.33
C ASN A 948 38.53 -12.96 -69.78
N ILE A 949 38.36 -13.34 -71.05
CA ILE A 949 38.97 -14.54 -71.63
C ILE A 949 40.33 -14.20 -72.25
N TYR A 950 40.42 -13.12 -73.03
CA TYR A 950 41.66 -12.69 -73.67
C TYR A 950 41.62 -11.21 -74.02
N GLU A 951 42.58 -10.43 -73.49
CA GLU A 951 42.52 -8.97 -73.55
C GLU A 951 43.12 -8.34 -74.82
N HIS A 952 44.05 -9.04 -75.48
CA HIS A 952 44.88 -8.49 -76.54
C HIS A 952 44.30 -8.61 -77.96
N MET A 953 43.05 -9.07 -78.13
CA MET A 953 42.44 -9.23 -79.47
C MET A 953 41.50 -8.06 -79.79
N GLU A 954 41.67 -7.38 -80.93
CA GLU A 954 40.83 -6.25 -81.39
C GLU A 954 40.07 -6.61 -82.68
N GLY A 955 38.76 -6.38 -82.68
CA GLY A 955 37.88 -6.60 -83.83
C GLY A 955 37.72 -8.07 -84.25
N GLY A 956 37.35 -8.26 -85.53
CA GLY A 956 37.19 -9.55 -86.20
C GLY A 956 35.86 -10.26 -85.93
N ALA A 957 35.44 -11.14 -86.84
CA ALA A 957 34.25 -11.96 -86.64
C ALA A 957 34.62 -13.27 -85.92
N ILE A 958 33.72 -13.80 -85.08
CA ILE A 958 33.87 -15.10 -84.40
C ILE A 958 32.59 -15.92 -84.54
N THR A 959 32.76 -17.22 -84.75
CA THR A 959 31.73 -18.24 -84.69
C THR A 959 32.21 -19.38 -83.82
N LEU A 960 31.35 -19.83 -82.91
CA LEU A 960 31.58 -20.98 -82.04
C LEU A 960 30.37 -21.90 -82.19
N SER A 961 30.63 -23.18 -82.42
CA SER A 961 29.60 -24.22 -82.53
C SER A 961 30.09 -25.45 -81.78
N MET A 962 29.40 -25.82 -80.70
CA MET A 962 29.70 -26.98 -79.87
C MET A 962 28.47 -27.83 -79.63
N ALA A 963 28.63 -29.15 -79.57
CA ALA A 963 27.57 -30.10 -79.25
C ALA A 963 28.07 -31.16 -78.26
N GLY A 964 27.15 -31.71 -77.46
CA GLY A 964 27.46 -32.77 -76.50
C GLY A 964 26.20 -33.39 -75.90
N ALA A 965 26.38 -34.38 -75.03
CA ALA A 965 25.28 -34.86 -74.18
C ALA A 965 24.83 -33.75 -73.22
N SER A 966 23.57 -33.81 -72.76
CA SER A 966 22.95 -32.76 -71.93
C SER A 966 23.74 -32.39 -70.66
N ASP A 967 24.53 -33.33 -70.14
CA ASP A 967 25.30 -33.26 -68.90
C ASP A 967 26.76 -33.73 -69.10
N GLY A 968 27.20 -33.86 -70.36
CA GLY A 968 28.55 -34.30 -70.74
C GLY A 968 29.44 -33.17 -71.28
N PRO A 969 30.72 -33.46 -71.59
CA PRO A 969 31.60 -32.52 -72.25
C PRO A 969 31.05 -32.13 -73.64
N MET A 970 31.25 -30.87 -74.03
CA MET A 970 30.87 -30.36 -75.33
C MET A 970 32.09 -30.29 -76.25
N LYS A 971 31.94 -30.80 -77.48
CA LYS A 971 32.97 -30.76 -78.51
C LYS A 971 32.52 -29.92 -79.69
N GLY A 972 33.45 -29.25 -80.34
CA GLY A 972 33.10 -28.37 -81.45
C GLY A 972 34.28 -27.62 -82.02
N GLN A 973 34.00 -26.47 -82.61
CA GLN A 973 35.01 -25.63 -83.24
C GLN A 973 34.73 -24.15 -82.98
N VAL A 974 35.81 -23.38 -82.90
CA VAL A 974 35.80 -21.92 -82.96
C VAL A 974 36.51 -21.49 -84.23
N ASP A 975 35.90 -20.58 -84.98
CA ASP A 975 36.49 -19.94 -86.16
C ASP A 975 36.34 -18.42 -86.01
N SER A 976 37.44 -17.70 -86.16
CA SER A 976 37.53 -16.25 -86.12
C SER A 976 38.20 -15.73 -87.39
N SER A 977 37.78 -14.57 -87.88
CA SER A 977 38.36 -13.97 -89.09
C SER A 977 38.61 -12.47 -88.96
N ASN A 978 39.63 -11.98 -89.66
CA ASN A 978 39.96 -10.55 -89.79
C ASN A 978 40.10 -9.79 -88.45
N PHE A 979 40.94 -10.27 -87.54
CA PHE A 979 41.21 -9.64 -86.24
C PHE A 979 42.65 -9.16 -86.12
N PHE A 980 42.89 -8.31 -85.12
CA PHE A 980 44.22 -7.88 -84.71
C PHE A 980 44.57 -8.44 -83.34
N ILE A 981 45.84 -8.79 -83.14
CA ILE A 981 46.43 -9.02 -81.83
C ILE A 981 47.31 -7.81 -81.51
N VAL A 982 47.04 -7.14 -80.40
CA VAL A 982 47.61 -5.84 -80.03
C VAL A 982 48.39 -5.96 -78.73
N ASN A 983 49.66 -5.56 -78.76
CA ASN A 983 50.56 -5.51 -77.61
C ASN A 983 50.63 -6.81 -76.79
N GLU A 984 50.63 -7.98 -77.44
CA GLU A 984 50.73 -9.27 -76.76
C GLU A 984 52.19 -9.55 -76.33
N PRO A 985 52.50 -9.55 -75.01
CA PRO A 985 53.87 -9.66 -74.54
C PRO A 985 54.54 -10.99 -74.92
N LYS A 986 53.78 -12.09 -74.98
CA LYS A 986 54.33 -13.41 -75.35
C LYS A 986 54.71 -13.45 -76.83
N LEU A 987 53.94 -12.80 -77.68
CA LEU A 987 54.23 -12.68 -79.11
C LEU A 987 55.51 -11.87 -79.34
N ALA A 988 55.66 -10.75 -78.63
CA ALA A 988 56.89 -9.96 -78.64
C ALA A 988 58.11 -10.80 -78.19
N SER A 989 57.94 -11.60 -77.13
CA SER A 989 58.99 -12.47 -76.59
C SER A 989 59.46 -13.54 -77.58
N ILE A 990 58.53 -14.13 -78.36
CA ILE A 990 58.87 -15.11 -79.41
C ILE A 990 59.73 -14.48 -80.51
N VAL A 991 59.39 -13.27 -80.95
CA VAL A 991 60.12 -12.54 -82.01
C VAL A 991 61.49 -12.02 -81.53
N SER A 992 61.63 -11.68 -80.25
CA SER A 992 62.89 -11.21 -79.68
C SER A 992 63.85 -12.33 -79.26
N THR A 993 63.47 -13.61 -79.39
CA THR A 993 64.31 -14.74 -78.96
C THR A 993 65.54 -14.88 -79.86
N THR A 994 66.72 -15.00 -79.23
CA THR A 994 68.01 -15.19 -79.90
C THR A 994 68.32 -16.69 -80.05
N PRO A 995 68.56 -17.22 -81.26
CA PRO A 995 68.97 -18.60 -81.45
C PRO A 995 70.30 -18.93 -80.74
N ALA A 996 70.46 -20.17 -80.26
CA ALA A 996 71.69 -20.60 -79.61
C ALA A 996 72.89 -20.55 -80.59
N GLY A 997 73.84 -19.64 -80.34
CA GLY A 997 75.05 -19.46 -81.14
C GLY A 997 75.04 -18.29 -82.13
N ASP A 998 73.99 -17.46 -82.18
CA ASP A 998 73.92 -16.23 -83.01
C ASP A 998 73.77 -15.00 -82.11
N SER A 999 74.27 -13.82 -82.54
CA SER A 999 74.11 -12.54 -81.85
C SER A 999 72.88 -11.75 -82.31
N ARG A 1000 72.13 -12.29 -83.27
CA ARG A 1000 70.96 -11.66 -83.90
C ARG A 1000 69.66 -12.27 -83.38
N ASN A 1001 68.66 -11.43 -83.10
CA ASN A 1001 67.32 -11.90 -82.71
C ASN A 1001 66.56 -12.50 -83.92
N LEU A 1002 65.47 -13.22 -83.68
CA LEU A 1002 64.72 -13.91 -84.75
C LEU A 1002 64.34 -12.98 -85.90
N SER A 1003 63.88 -11.74 -85.64
CA SER A 1003 63.58 -10.74 -86.69
C SER A 1003 64.78 -10.41 -87.59
N GLN A 1004 66.00 -10.35 -87.02
CA GLN A 1004 67.24 -10.12 -87.76
C GLN A 1004 67.70 -11.37 -88.52
N ALA A 1005 67.40 -12.58 -88.02
CA ALA A 1005 67.76 -13.84 -88.67
C ALA A 1005 66.93 -14.12 -89.94
N VAL A 1006 65.65 -13.74 -89.96
CA VAL A 1006 64.75 -13.90 -91.14
C VAL A 1006 64.68 -12.68 -92.07
N LYS A 1007 65.47 -11.61 -91.83
CA LYS A 1007 65.49 -10.36 -92.62
C LYS A 1007 64.09 -9.74 -92.82
N ALA A 1008 63.24 -9.78 -91.80
CA ALA A 1008 61.91 -9.18 -91.83
C ALA A 1008 61.70 -8.34 -90.56
N ASP A 1009 61.29 -7.08 -90.74
CA ASP A 1009 60.87 -6.24 -89.62
C ASP A 1009 59.47 -6.66 -89.18
N ILE A 1010 59.40 -7.35 -88.04
CA ILE A 1010 58.15 -7.90 -87.50
C ILE A 1010 57.69 -6.97 -86.38
N ASP A 1011 56.78 -6.04 -86.71
CA ASP A 1011 56.09 -5.22 -85.73
C ASP A 1011 55.09 -6.08 -84.94
N THR A 1012 55.36 -6.28 -83.65
CA THR A 1012 54.54 -7.06 -82.71
C THR A 1012 53.56 -6.20 -81.92
N SER A 1013 53.57 -4.88 -82.09
CA SER A 1013 52.63 -3.98 -81.40
C SER A 1013 51.20 -4.16 -81.90
N ARG A 1014 51.01 -4.46 -83.18
CA ARG A 1014 49.69 -4.72 -83.79
C ARG A 1014 49.80 -5.66 -85.00
N VAL A 1015 49.35 -6.90 -84.82
CA VAL A 1015 49.48 -7.96 -85.84
C VAL A 1015 48.12 -8.37 -86.38
N LYS A 1016 47.95 -8.35 -87.71
CA LYS A 1016 46.72 -8.78 -88.40
C LYS A 1016 46.72 -10.29 -88.67
N PHE A 1017 45.61 -10.94 -88.32
CA PHE A 1017 45.31 -12.33 -88.70
C PHE A 1017 44.03 -12.38 -89.55
N GLU A 1018 44.07 -13.16 -90.62
CA GLU A 1018 42.94 -13.36 -91.53
C GLU A 1018 42.01 -14.46 -91.01
N ARG A 1019 42.56 -15.50 -90.39
CA ARG A 1019 41.80 -16.62 -89.83
C ARG A 1019 42.43 -17.13 -88.53
N GLY A 1020 41.59 -17.50 -87.57
CA GLY A 1020 41.93 -18.24 -86.37
C GLY A 1020 40.95 -19.39 -86.22
N TYR A 1021 41.43 -20.62 -86.09
CA TYR A 1021 40.59 -21.82 -86.00
C TYR A 1021 41.12 -22.73 -84.90
N ALA A 1022 40.24 -23.38 -84.14
CA ALA A 1022 40.59 -24.47 -83.25
C ALA A 1022 39.40 -25.41 -83.01
N GLU A 1023 39.68 -26.69 -82.87
CA GLU A 1023 38.72 -27.65 -82.30
C GLU A 1023 38.76 -27.56 -80.78
N ILE A 1024 37.58 -27.56 -80.17
CA ILE A 1024 37.37 -27.37 -78.73
C ILE A 1024 36.81 -28.65 -78.12
N ASP A 1025 37.38 -29.08 -77.00
CA ASP A 1025 36.78 -30.06 -76.08
C ASP A 1025 36.66 -29.43 -74.68
N LYS A 1026 35.42 -29.12 -74.28
CA LYS A 1026 35.07 -28.40 -73.06
C LYS A 1026 34.33 -29.31 -72.09
N GLY A 1027 34.93 -29.60 -70.94
CA GLY A 1027 34.28 -30.35 -69.86
C GLY A 1027 34.29 -29.63 -68.51
N ALA A 1028 33.92 -30.35 -67.45
CA ALA A 1028 33.87 -29.84 -66.08
C ALA A 1028 35.28 -29.46 -65.61
N GLY A 1029 35.53 -28.16 -65.48
CA GLY A 1029 36.80 -27.59 -65.02
C GLY A 1029 37.97 -27.70 -66.00
N TYR A 1030 37.79 -28.08 -67.27
CA TYR A 1030 38.89 -28.07 -68.25
C TYR A 1030 38.45 -27.56 -69.63
N LEU A 1031 39.42 -27.10 -70.43
CA LEU A 1031 39.26 -26.77 -71.85
C LEU A 1031 40.51 -27.23 -72.62
N LYS A 1032 40.31 -28.08 -73.62
CA LYS A 1032 41.36 -28.54 -74.54
C LYS A 1032 41.13 -27.98 -75.93
N LEU A 1033 42.23 -27.68 -76.60
CA LEU A 1033 42.28 -27.15 -77.96
C LEU A 1033 43.08 -28.12 -78.84
N ALA A 1034 42.53 -28.46 -80.00
CA ALA A 1034 43.20 -29.29 -81.00
C ALA A 1034 43.18 -28.60 -82.37
N ASN A 1035 44.13 -28.95 -83.23
CA ASN A 1035 44.24 -28.44 -84.59
C ASN A 1035 44.17 -26.89 -84.68
N GLY A 1036 44.71 -26.21 -83.66
CA GLY A 1036 44.66 -24.76 -83.56
C GLY A 1036 45.59 -24.10 -84.58
N VAL A 1037 45.08 -23.08 -85.29
CA VAL A 1037 45.84 -22.30 -86.26
C VAL A 1037 45.43 -20.84 -86.23
N LEU A 1038 46.41 -19.93 -86.23
CA LEU A 1038 46.24 -18.51 -86.56
C LEU A 1038 47.02 -18.23 -87.84
N SER A 1039 46.35 -17.76 -88.89
CA SER A 1039 46.93 -17.49 -90.20
C SER A 1039 46.82 -15.99 -90.52
N GLY A 1040 47.96 -15.33 -90.74
CA GLY A 1040 48.04 -13.94 -91.16
C GLY A 1040 48.99 -13.74 -92.36
N PRO A 1041 49.01 -12.55 -92.98
CA PRO A 1041 49.78 -12.31 -94.20
C PRO A 1041 51.30 -12.46 -94.01
N ARG A 1042 51.79 -12.14 -92.79
CA ARG A 1042 53.23 -12.11 -92.46
C ARG A 1042 53.63 -13.15 -91.42
N ILE A 1043 52.70 -13.56 -90.56
CA ILE A 1043 52.94 -14.44 -89.41
C ILE A 1043 51.81 -15.47 -89.36
N GLY A 1044 52.15 -16.72 -89.08
CA GLY A 1044 51.19 -17.74 -88.69
C GLY A 1044 51.65 -18.48 -87.43
N THR A 1045 50.73 -19.11 -86.71
CA THR A 1045 51.08 -20.03 -85.63
C THR A 1045 50.10 -21.18 -85.55
N THR A 1046 50.59 -22.39 -85.24
CA THR A 1046 49.74 -23.51 -84.82
C THR A 1046 49.83 -23.70 -83.32
N PHE A 1047 48.76 -24.20 -82.69
CA PHE A 1047 48.70 -24.46 -81.27
C PHE A 1047 47.77 -25.64 -80.94
N GLN A 1048 48.09 -26.39 -79.89
CA GLN A 1048 47.26 -27.47 -79.36
C GLN A 1048 47.61 -27.75 -77.90
N GLY A 1049 46.71 -28.41 -77.16
CA GLY A 1049 46.95 -28.82 -75.78
C GLY A 1049 45.80 -28.47 -74.85
N THR A 1050 46.12 -28.31 -73.57
CA THR A 1050 45.15 -27.97 -72.52
C THR A 1050 45.27 -26.48 -72.22
N LEU A 1051 44.22 -25.69 -72.52
CA LEU A 1051 44.21 -24.26 -72.21
C LEU A 1051 44.13 -24.05 -70.69
N TYR A 1052 43.28 -24.81 -70.02
CA TYR A 1052 43.25 -24.93 -68.56
C TYR A 1052 42.70 -26.30 -68.14
N ASP A 1053 43.23 -26.86 -67.05
CA ASP A 1053 42.70 -28.03 -66.35
C ASP A 1053 41.96 -27.64 -65.05
N GLN A 1054 41.50 -28.64 -64.29
CA GLN A 1054 40.74 -28.44 -63.04
C GLN A 1054 41.55 -27.71 -61.95
N SER A 1055 42.87 -27.71 -62.06
CA SER A 1055 43.79 -26.97 -61.17
C SER A 1055 44.19 -25.61 -61.75
N ASN A 1056 43.50 -25.16 -62.81
CA ASN A 1056 43.79 -23.93 -63.57
C ASN A 1056 45.22 -23.91 -64.15
N ASN A 1057 45.77 -25.07 -64.51
CA ASN A 1057 47.05 -25.17 -65.19
C ASN A 1057 46.86 -25.26 -66.71
N MET A 1058 47.67 -24.50 -67.43
CA MET A 1058 47.82 -24.52 -68.88
C MET A 1058 48.98 -25.43 -69.27
N ASP A 1059 48.81 -26.16 -70.37
CA ASP A 1059 49.86 -26.87 -71.07
C ASP A 1059 49.56 -26.88 -72.57
N MET A 1060 50.07 -25.88 -73.26
CA MET A 1060 49.83 -25.64 -74.68
C MET A 1060 51.15 -25.69 -75.43
N THR A 1061 51.21 -26.42 -76.53
CA THR A 1061 52.35 -26.44 -77.44
C THR A 1061 51.96 -25.82 -78.77
N GLY A 1062 52.92 -25.18 -79.43
CA GLY A 1062 52.66 -24.54 -80.70
C GLY A 1062 53.91 -24.31 -81.53
N THR A 1063 53.71 -23.91 -82.78
CA THR A 1063 54.77 -23.53 -83.71
C THR A 1063 54.49 -22.14 -84.25
N PHE A 1064 55.42 -21.21 -84.07
CA PHE A 1064 55.41 -19.88 -84.66
C PHE A 1064 56.11 -19.90 -86.03
N MET A 1065 55.48 -19.34 -87.06
CA MET A 1065 55.97 -19.34 -88.45
C MET A 1065 56.14 -17.90 -88.96
N PRO A 1066 57.37 -17.36 -89.00
CA PRO A 1066 57.66 -16.09 -89.64
C PRO A 1066 57.61 -16.22 -91.17
N VAL A 1067 57.08 -15.22 -91.87
CA VAL A 1067 56.98 -15.15 -93.34
C VAL A 1067 56.03 -16.20 -93.95
N TYR A 1068 54.87 -16.41 -93.32
CA TYR A 1068 53.84 -17.38 -93.73
C TYR A 1068 53.34 -17.19 -95.18
N GLY A 1069 53.31 -15.95 -95.69
CA GLY A 1069 52.77 -15.60 -97.01
C GLY A 1069 53.51 -16.16 -98.23
N LEU A 1070 54.79 -16.54 -98.13
CA LEU A 1070 55.56 -17.07 -99.27
C LEU A 1070 55.33 -18.58 -99.55
N ASN A 1071 54.65 -19.30 -98.65
CA ASN A 1071 54.44 -20.76 -98.76
C ASN A 1071 53.16 -21.17 -99.50
N ARG A 1072 52.31 -20.22 -99.93
CA ARG A 1072 51.06 -20.56 -100.62
C ARG A 1072 51.28 -21.04 -102.07
N ILE A 1073 52.44 -20.73 -102.67
CA ILE A 1073 52.74 -21.02 -104.08
C ILE A 1073 53.11 -22.50 -104.35
N PHE A 1074 53.63 -23.24 -103.36
CA PHE A 1074 54.08 -24.63 -103.57
C PHE A 1074 53.00 -25.70 -103.31
N GLY A 1075 51.87 -25.32 -102.71
CA GLY A 1075 50.73 -26.22 -102.43
C GLY A 1075 49.73 -26.40 -103.58
N GLU A 1076 49.82 -25.61 -104.65
CA GLU A 1076 48.89 -25.62 -105.79
C GLU A 1076 49.46 -26.28 -107.07
N LEU A 1077 50.68 -26.83 -107.03
CA LEU A 1077 51.29 -27.51 -108.19
C LEU A 1077 50.70 -28.93 -108.40
N PRO A 1078 50.02 -29.22 -109.53
CA PRO A 1078 49.20 -30.44 -109.69
C PRO A 1078 49.95 -31.79 -109.74
N LEU A 1079 51.28 -31.80 -109.80
CA LEU A 1079 52.05 -33.00 -110.18
C LEU A 1079 53.02 -33.54 -109.11
N PHE A 1080 53.27 -32.83 -108.00
CA PHE A 1080 54.23 -33.26 -106.95
C PHE A 1080 53.65 -33.33 -105.52
N GLY A 1081 52.36 -33.01 -105.33
CA GLY A 1081 51.71 -32.97 -104.01
C GLY A 1081 51.65 -34.27 -103.19
N PRO A 1082 51.53 -35.49 -103.78
CA PRO A 1082 51.37 -36.71 -102.98
C PRO A 1082 52.66 -37.33 -102.43
N LEU A 1083 53.83 -37.04 -103.01
CA LEU A 1083 55.12 -37.67 -102.63
C LEU A 1083 55.85 -36.97 -101.48
N LEU A 1084 55.35 -35.81 -101.03
CA LEU A 1084 55.86 -35.04 -99.88
C LEU A 1084 54.77 -34.79 -98.83
N GLY A 1085 53.58 -35.37 -98.98
CA GLY A 1085 52.39 -34.99 -98.25
C GLY A 1085 52.03 -35.94 -97.11
N ASN A 1086 52.47 -35.62 -95.89
CA ASN A 1086 51.72 -35.98 -94.69
C ASN A 1086 51.62 -34.75 -93.77
N GLY A 1087 50.65 -33.87 -94.09
CA GLY A 1087 50.34 -32.66 -93.32
C GLY A 1087 50.37 -31.39 -94.17
N ARG A 1088 49.20 -30.96 -94.66
CA ARG A 1088 48.98 -29.62 -95.22
C ARG A 1088 49.22 -28.59 -94.09
N ASP A 1089 49.95 -27.52 -94.39
CA ASP A 1089 50.26 -26.35 -93.53
C ASP A 1089 51.57 -26.34 -92.70
N ARG A 1090 52.52 -27.25 -92.93
CA ARG A 1090 53.85 -27.19 -92.28
C ARG A 1090 54.84 -26.33 -93.08
N GLY A 1091 54.95 -25.05 -92.71
CA GLY A 1091 55.90 -24.11 -93.30
C GLY A 1091 57.37 -24.53 -93.14
N LEU A 1092 58.22 -24.13 -94.11
CA LEU A 1092 59.63 -24.53 -94.20
C LEU A 1092 60.55 -24.01 -93.05
N ILE A 1093 60.09 -23.04 -92.24
CA ILE A 1093 60.82 -22.46 -91.09
C ILE A 1093 59.82 -22.12 -89.97
N GLY A 1094 60.14 -22.44 -88.71
CA GLY A 1094 59.33 -22.02 -87.57
C GLY A 1094 59.93 -22.34 -86.21
N VAL A 1095 59.48 -21.66 -85.16
CA VAL A 1095 59.96 -21.80 -83.78
C VAL A 1095 58.91 -22.53 -82.94
N THR A 1096 59.27 -23.65 -82.31
CA THR A 1096 58.34 -24.35 -81.39
C THR A 1096 58.35 -23.67 -80.02
N TYR A 1097 57.17 -23.55 -79.42
CA TYR A 1097 56.98 -23.00 -78.08
C TYR A 1097 56.06 -23.88 -77.23
N ARG A 1098 56.19 -23.77 -75.91
CA ARG A 1098 55.28 -24.36 -74.92
C ARG A 1098 54.89 -23.31 -73.89
N LEU A 1099 53.61 -23.23 -73.56
CA LEU A 1099 53.06 -22.42 -72.48
C LEU A 1099 52.63 -23.36 -71.36
N LYS A 1100 53.22 -23.22 -70.16
CA LYS A 1100 52.96 -24.11 -69.01
C LYS A 1100 52.72 -23.36 -67.70
N GLY A 1101 52.07 -23.99 -66.73
CA GLY A 1101 51.83 -23.44 -65.40
C GLY A 1101 50.45 -22.78 -65.26
N ASN A 1102 50.26 -21.85 -64.33
CA ASN A 1102 48.95 -21.23 -64.09
C ASN A 1102 48.43 -20.54 -65.36
N ALA A 1103 47.20 -20.85 -65.79
CA ALA A 1103 46.64 -20.37 -67.05
C ALA A 1103 46.50 -18.84 -67.14
N ASN A 1104 46.39 -18.15 -66.00
CA ASN A 1104 46.35 -16.69 -65.94
C ASN A 1104 47.74 -16.05 -66.12
N LYS A 1105 48.82 -16.78 -65.82
CA LYS A 1105 50.22 -16.33 -65.94
C LYS A 1105 51.13 -17.48 -66.40
N PRO A 1106 50.93 -18.03 -67.60
CA PRO A 1106 51.69 -19.19 -68.05
C PRO A 1106 53.11 -18.76 -68.43
N VAL A 1107 54.07 -19.64 -68.15
CA VAL A 1107 55.48 -19.49 -68.51
C VAL A 1107 55.66 -19.93 -69.96
N LEU A 1108 56.28 -19.06 -70.77
CA LEU A 1108 56.61 -19.33 -72.17
C LEU A 1108 58.01 -19.92 -72.27
N ASP A 1109 58.08 -21.19 -72.67
CA ASP A 1109 59.31 -21.88 -73.04
C ASP A 1109 59.44 -21.91 -74.57
N ILE A 1110 60.61 -21.53 -75.09
CA ILE A 1110 60.90 -21.52 -76.53
C ILE A 1110 62.05 -22.48 -76.80
N ASN A 1111 61.93 -23.30 -77.86
CA ASN A 1111 63.03 -24.16 -78.32
C ASN A 1111 63.74 -23.51 -79.53
N PRO A 1112 64.85 -22.79 -79.32
CA PRO A 1112 65.55 -22.08 -80.39
C PRO A 1112 66.21 -23.02 -81.42
N LEU A 1113 66.50 -24.28 -81.06
CA LEU A 1113 67.12 -25.25 -81.98
C LEU A 1113 66.20 -25.67 -83.13
N SER A 1114 64.89 -25.43 -82.99
CA SER A 1114 63.87 -25.76 -83.99
C SER A 1114 63.94 -24.92 -85.27
N VAL A 1115 64.73 -23.85 -85.29
CA VAL A 1115 64.91 -22.95 -86.46
C VAL A 1115 65.75 -23.59 -87.58
N ILE A 1116 66.61 -24.56 -87.26
CA ILE A 1116 67.69 -25.04 -88.14
C ILE A 1116 67.34 -26.36 -88.86
N ALA A 1117 66.29 -27.08 -88.45
CA ALA A 1117 65.98 -28.43 -88.96
C ALA A 1117 65.06 -28.42 -90.21
N PRO A 1118 65.43 -29.07 -91.33
CA PRO A 1118 64.56 -29.27 -92.49
C PRO A 1118 63.33 -30.14 -92.17
N GLY A 1119 62.18 -29.82 -92.77
CA GLY A 1119 60.81 -30.14 -92.33
C GLY A 1119 60.42 -31.58 -91.93
N ILE A 1120 61.20 -32.61 -92.26
CA ILE A 1120 60.95 -34.01 -91.84
C ILE A 1120 61.59 -34.38 -90.49
N PHE A 1121 62.63 -33.67 -90.06
CA PHE A 1121 63.31 -33.94 -88.76
C PHE A 1121 62.72 -33.15 -87.58
N ARG A 1122 61.74 -32.28 -87.85
CA ARG A 1122 61.16 -31.35 -86.88
C ARG A 1122 60.34 -32.03 -85.78
N SER A 1123 59.66 -33.14 -86.08
CA SER A 1123 58.85 -33.87 -85.08
C SER A 1123 59.67 -34.48 -83.93
N ILE A 1124 61.00 -34.51 -84.04
CA ILE A 1124 61.92 -34.93 -82.99
C ILE A 1124 62.18 -33.79 -81.98
N PHE A 1125 61.99 -32.54 -82.38
CA PHE A 1125 62.22 -31.33 -81.57
C PHE A 1125 60.93 -30.63 -81.12
N GLU A 1126 59.76 -31.18 -81.45
CA GLU A 1126 58.47 -30.76 -80.91
C GLU A 1126 58.36 -31.12 -79.43
N TYR A 1127 57.88 -30.18 -78.61
CA TYR A 1127 57.57 -30.46 -77.21
C TYR A 1127 56.46 -31.52 -77.15
N ARG A 1128 56.73 -32.64 -76.48
CA ARG A 1128 55.72 -33.67 -76.16
C ARG A 1128 55.00 -33.35 -74.85
#